data_AF-A0A816CRJ7-F1
#
_entry.id   AF-A0A816CRJ7-F1
#
_cell.length_a   1.000
_cell.length_b   1.000
_cell.length_c   1.000
_cell.angle_alpha   90.00
_cell.angle_beta   90.00
_cell.angle_gamma   90.00
#
_symmetry.space_group_name_H-M   'P 1'
#
loop_
_entity.id
_entity.type
_entity.pdbx_description
1 polymer ?
#
loop_
_entity_poly.entity_id
_entity_poly.type
_entity_poly.pdbx_seq_one_letter_code
_entity_poly.pdbx_strand_id
1 'polypeptide(L)'
;AIGFGKGVAWLSYTLNSFAILVNVYSTNYVWSSSKIYIYGSTLTNTSTPVSIFPNIQQPLYSYMSSIFLNIITTPDNLILLDDQGGLFVILPAPTGYYSSTVGPSQQIVPAFSSQLPCIPGTYKNTTSIGRCIPCPAGTKNDGTNLTIATCINCAANTFCPFGSTSDSISNDMLSNVIQAVAYPSSPSISGIDDILFFTLFSIGSSSRCVALSPIFWALIVGAIVVLIGSTMLAMKHCIKNPKVADKYNILETIFKQTDFIGAGEMWVGGLATFCVLVLIISCYVFSAKYYNSYPIETAGPSTYTCDTTIRNALFSSGLQSLSVPISSTIQTIVDLLNNQSVNLNVAFINTVYNCTSDTVTLTYLKGTTWIPITTGLTCNYSNYIVSYSALLPFRDITIRFNLPNIYTIGGVRIGLSAPGQVQSSTVTLQALNFSQTFSQSGRMLGQDANIALSLTKVINDTSPLVTDDDDILSGLWISSFIVNYYESFFADSDYLNAPAGTSTNLTIIISETSYYILNEQSPIARLPIMIYHSFLFTTTAVGSFTFVFVIFKLVVLPVILLLIRKWKLKFGKNNQISSNNNSSNQSKLTNNDLKISSSNLNLQEYDQHKHNDSITNDSILIQEQSFASNQDINRDEYNSQL
;
A
#
# COMPACT_ATOMS: atom_id res chain seq x y z
N ALA A 1 34.66 11.50 35.88
CA ALA A 1 35.37 10.22 36.07
C ALA A 1 34.61 9.33 37.07
N ILE A 2 34.85 8.02 37.11
CA ILE A 2 34.23 7.12 38.10
C ILE A 2 35.35 6.53 38.98
N GLY A 3 35.22 6.63 40.30
CA GLY A 3 36.11 5.99 41.26
C GLY A 3 35.40 4.83 41.97
N PHE A 4 35.85 3.61 41.70
CA PHE A 4 35.34 2.40 42.36
C PHE A 4 36.03 2.13 43.70
N GLY A 5 35.31 1.51 44.63
CA GLY A 5 35.93 0.76 45.73
C GLY A 5 36.39 1.57 46.95
N LYS A 6 35.83 2.77 47.21
CA LYS A 6 36.11 3.50 48.46
C LYS A 6 35.53 2.82 49.71
N GLY A 7 34.51 1.98 49.54
CA GLY A 7 33.93 1.15 50.59
C GLY A 7 33.33 -0.12 49.99
N VAL A 8 33.46 -1.23 50.70
CA VAL A 8 32.87 -2.54 50.34
C VAL A 8 32.18 -3.10 51.58
N ALA A 9 30.94 -3.54 51.43
CA ALA A 9 30.10 -3.99 52.53
C ALA A 9 29.48 -5.36 52.20
N TRP A 10 29.80 -6.39 52.99
CA TRP A 10 29.27 -7.75 52.86
C TRP A 10 27.86 -7.86 53.44
N LEU A 11 26.86 -7.85 52.58
CA LEU A 11 25.44 -7.79 52.97
C LEU A 11 24.98 -9.12 53.59
N SER A 12 25.29 -10.26 52.95
CA SER A 12 24.81 -11.55 53.43
C SER A 12 25.80 -12.67 53.15
N TYR A 13 26.18 -13.38 54.22
CA TYR A 13 27.09 -14.52 54.18
C TYR A 13 26.47 -15.78 53.54
N THR A 14 25.14 -15.88 53.51
CA THR A 14 24.44 -17.04 52.93
C THR A 14 24.18 -16.86 51.43
N LEU A 15 23.98 -15.62 50.97
CA LEU A 15 23.76 -15.28 49.56
C LEU A 15 25.04 -14.84 48.83
N ASN A 16 26.18 -14.77 49.52
CA ASN A 16 27.44 -14.19 49.03
C ASN A 16 27.22 -12.83 48.34
N SER A 17 26.40 -11.98 48.95
CA SER A 17 26.06 -10.66 48.40
C SER A 17 26.86 -9.55 49.07
N PHE A 18 27.30 -8.58 48.28
CA PHE A 18 28.07 -7.44 48.75
C PHE A 18 27.71 -6.18 47.96
N ALA A 19 27.93 -5.04 48.59
CA ALA A 19 27.75 -3.71 48.04
C ALA A 19 29.11 -3.02 47.87
N ILE A 20 29.31 -2.35 46.74
CA ILE A 20 30.47 -1.49 46.46
C ILE A 20 30.01 -0.04 46.35
N LEU A 21 30.63 0.84 47.14
CA LEU A 21 30.47 2.29 47.00
C LEU A 21 31.32 2.79 45.81
N VAL A 22 30.65 3.48 44.88
CA VAL A 22 31.20 4.01 43.64
C VAL A 22 30.91 5.51 43.56
N ASN A 23 31.96 6.31 43.42
CA ASN A 23 31.84 7.77 43.40
C ASN A 23 31.89 8.29 41.95
N VAL A 24 30.95 9.16 41.62
CA VAL A 24 30.91 9.90 40.37
C VAL A 24 31.58 11.25 40.59
N TYR A 25 32.56 11.57 39.75
CA TYR A 25 33.26 12.84 39.73
C TYR A 25 32.86 13.64 38.48
N SER A 26 32.64 14.93 38.65
CA SER A 26 32.41 15.90 37.58
C SER A 26 33.60 16.00 36.61
N THR A 27 33.42 16.76 35.53
CA THR A 27 34.49 17.11 34.58
C THR A 27 35.66 17.83 35.26
N ASN A 28 35.41 18.54 36.36
CA ASN A 28 36.41 19.25 37.16
C ASN A 28 37.02 18.36 38.27
N TYR A 29 36.82 17.04 38.22
CA TYR A 29 37.29 16.07 39.23
C TYR A 29 36.76 16.29 40.66
N VAL A 30 35.71 17.10 40.83
CA VAL A 30 34.99 17.25 42.10
C VAL A 30 33.99 16.10 42.24
N TRP A 31 33.93 15.48 43.41
CA TRP A 31 32.94 14.44 43.72
C TRP A 31 31.53 15.06 43.65
N SER A 32 30.69 14.55 42.74
CA SER A 32 29.37 15.12 42.44
C SER A 32 28.20 14.27 42.92
N SER A 33 28.37 12.95 42.97
CA SER A 33 27.38 12.02 43.51
C SER A 33 27.99 10.64 43.77
N SER A 34 27.22 9.76 44.39
CA SER A 34 27.58 8.38 44.73
C SER A 34 26.51 7.40 44.28
N LYS A 35 26.95 6.20 43.92
CA LYS A 35 26.11 5.04 43.62
C LYS A 35 26.63 3.83 44.39
N ILE A 36 25.74 2.92 44.74
CA ILE A 36 26.06 1.67 45.44
C ILE A 36 25.69 0.53 44.52
N TYR A 37 26.67 -0.27 44.14
CA TYR A 37 26.53 -1.40 43.23
C TYR A 37 26.43 -2.68 44.07
N ILE A 38 25.27 -3.34 44.03
CA ILE A 38 24.98 -4.55 44.78
C ILE A 38 25.11 -5.75 43.85
N TYR A 39 25.93 -6.70 44.22
CA TYR A 39 26.16 -7.95 43.49
C TYR A 39 25.68 -9.14 44.32
N GLY A 40 25.24 -10.19 43.64
CA GLY A 40 25.01 -11.50 44.22
C GLY A 40 26.02 -12.50 43.68
N SER A 41 26.51 -13.39 44.54
CA SER A 41 27.56 -14.39 44.26
C SER A 41 28.97 -13.84 44.00
N THR A 42 29.92 -14.75 43.77
CA THR A 42 31.35 -14.46 43.59
C THR A 42 31.62 -13.63 42.32
N LEU A 43 32.38 -12.54 42.47
CA LEU A 43 32.87 -11.73 41.35
C LEU A 43 33.65 -12.54 40.33
N THR A 44 33.25 -12.42 39.07
CA THR A 44 34.04 -12.74 37.89
C THR A 44 34.21 -11.48 37.05
N ASN A 45 35.07 -11.52 36.04
CA ASN A 45 35.31 -10.39 35.12
C ASN A 45 34.06 -10.00 34.29
N THR A 46 32.97 -10.77 34.36
CA THR A 46 31.71 -10.54 33.64
C THR A 46 30.51 -10.33 34.58
N SER A 47 30.72 -10.20 35.90
CA SER A 47 29.63 -9.99 36.86
C SER A 47 28.95 -8.64 36.65
N THR A 48 27.64 -8.66 36.38
CA THR A 48 26.76 -7.49 36.43
C THR A 48 26.20 -7.28 37.84
N PRO A 49 25.94 -6.03 38.27
CA PRO A 49 25.24 -5.78 39.52
C PRO A 49 23.79 -6.28 39.41
N VAL A 50 23.26 -6.82 40.51
CA VAL A 50 21.85 -7.26 40.63
C VAL A 50 20.94 -6.06 40.97
N SER A 51 21.50 -5.06 41.66
CA SER A 51 20.81 -3.80 41.95
C SER A 51 21.83 -2.67 42.03
N ILE A 52 21.42 -1.46 41.67
CA ILE A 52 22.17 -0.22 41.88
C ILE A 52 21.31 0.67 42.78
N PHE A 53 21.91 1.43 43.71
CA PHE A 53 21.22 2.41 44.54
C PHE A 53 21.89 3.79 44.43
N PRO A 54 21.14 4.90 44.38
CA PRO A 54 19.67 4.98 44.24
C PRO A 54 19.19 4.48 42.88
N ASN A 55 17.94 4.02 42.80
CA ASN A 55 17.27 3.57 41.58
C ASN A 55 15.81 4.03 41.55
N ILE A 56 15.14 3.70 40.46
CA ILE A 56 13.71 3.97 40.21
C ILE A 56 12.79 3.67 41.40
N GLN A 57 12.88 2.50 42.05
CA GLN A 57 12.05 2.14 43.21
C GLN A 57 12.63 2.61 44.55
N GLN A 58 13.93 2.89 44.60
CA GLN A 58 14.66 3.27 45.81
C GLN A 58 15.31 4.64 45.59
N PRO A 59 14.52 5.74 45.60
CA PRO A 59 15.04 7.09 45.47
C PRO A 59 15.86 7.50 46.70
N LEU A 60 16.72 8.50 46.55
CA LEU A 60 17.45 9.05 47.69
C LEU A 60 16.47 9.64 48.72
N TYR A 61 16.68 9.38 50.01
CA TYR A 61 15.90 10.01 51.06
C TYR A 61 16.10 11.54 51.02
N SER A 62 15.03 12.33 51.13
CA SER A 62 15.03 13.77 50.86
C SER A 62 15.96 14.61 51.73
N TYR A 63 16.37 14.08 52.89
CA TYR A 63 17.32 14.73 53.81
C TYR A 63 18.76 14.20 53.70
N MET A 64 19.03 13.26 52.79
CA MET A 64 20.38 12.81 52.50
C MET A 64 21.01 13.59 51.35
N SER A 65 22.32 13.80 51.46
CA SER A 65 23.14 14.23 50.34
C SER A 65 23.36 13.09 49.33
N SER A 66 23.60 13.45 48.07
CA SER A 66 23.96 12.49 47.01
C SER A 66 25.40 11.98 47.11
N ILE A 67 26.18 12.47 48.07
CA ILE A 67 27.60 12.16 48.30
C ILE A 67 27.72 11.28 49.55
N PHE A 68 28.01 9.99 49.38
CA PHE A 68 28.14 9.04 50.50
C PHE A 68 29.60 8.89 50.95
N LEU A 69 29.96 9.35 52.14
CA LEU A 69 31.29 9.19 52.71
C LEU A 69 31.66 7.72 52.92
N ASN A 70 30.73 6.90 53.39
CA ASN A 70 30.98 5.49 53.68
C ASN A 70 29.71 4.63 53.58
N ILE A 71 29.93 3.33 53.37
CA ILE A 71 28.90 2.29 53.53
C ILE A 71 29.34 1.31 54.62
N ILE A 72 28.45 1.03 55.56
CA ILE A 72 28.67 0.10 56.67
C ILE A 72 27.59 -0.98 56.58
N THR A 73 27.91 -2.21 56.99
CA THR A 73 26.93 -3.31 57.01
C THR A 73 26.90 -3.95 58.39
N THR A 74 25.70 -4.35 58.78
CA THR A 74 25.48 -5.45 59.75
C THR A 74 24.90 -6.62 58.95
N PRO A 75 24.83 -7.85 59.49
CA PRO A 75 24.17 -8.95 58.80
C PRO A 75 22.81 -8.53 58.22
N ASP A 76 22.71 -8.67 56.90
CA ASP A 76 21.56 -8.34 56.03
C ASP A 76 21.10 -6.87 55.92
N ASN A 77 21.72 -5.92 56.65
CA ASN A 77 21.43 -4.48 56.56
C ASN A 77 22.57 -3.67 55.92
N LEU A 78 22.23 -2.55 55.28
CA LEU A 78 23.17 -1.57 54.73
C LEU A 78 22.93 -0.19 55.34
N ILE A 79 23.97 0.40 55.91
CA ILE A 79 23.97 1.71 56.56
C ILE A 79 24.76 2.68 55.68
N LEU A 80 24.15 3.82 55.38
CA LEU A 80 24.71 4.88 54.54
C LEU A 80 25.06 6.08 55.40
N LEU A 81 26.28 6.59 55.25
CA LEU A 81 26.73 7.85 55.85
C LEU A 81 27.06 8.85 54.73
N ASP A 82 26.41 10.01 54.72
CA ASP A 82 26.69 11.08 53.77
C ASP A 82 27.67 12.16 54.30
N ASP A 83 28.03 13.10 53.43
CA ASP A 83 28.97 14.19 53.73
C ASP A 83 28.39 15.29 54.64
N GLN A 84 27.08 15.28 54.88
CA GLN A 84 26.37 16.21 55.77
C GLN A 84 26.05 15.58 57.14
N GLY A 85 26.53 14.35 57.40
CA GLY A 85 26.27 13.60 58.64
C GLY A 85 24.92 12.90 58.67
N GLY A 86 24.21 12.84 57.54
CA GLY A 86 22.99 12.04 57.37
C GLY A 86 23.30 10.55 57.47
N LEU A 87 22.47 9.85 58.26
CA LEU A 87 22.58 8.41 58.50
C LEU A 87 21.28 7.72 58.10
N PHE A 88 21.36 6.77 57.17
CA PHE A 88 20.20 6.01 56.69
C PHE A 88 20.45 4.51 56.72
N VAL A 89 19.49 3.73 57.21
CA VAL A 89 19.58 2.27 57.36
C VAL A 89 18.60 1.60 56.39
N ILE A 90 19.12 0.94 55.37
CA ILE A 90 18.37 0.06 54.49
C ILE A 90 18.31 -1.33 55.12
N LEU A 91 17.12 -1.68 55.60
CA LEU A 91 16.77 -3.00 56.15
C LEU A 91 16.40 -3.95 55.01
N PRO A 92 16.60 -5.28 55.13
CA PRO A 92 16.17 -6.23 54.11
C PRO A 92 14.65 -6.30 54.06
N ALA A 93 14.11 -6.42 52.85
CA ALA A 93 12.69 -6.67 52.61
C ALA A 93 12.47 -8.12 52.14
N PRO A 94 11.41 -8.81 52.61
CA PRO A 94 11.12 -10.20 52.28
C PRO A 94 10.75 -10.40 50.81
N THR A 95 10.59 -11.65 50.39
CA THR A 95 10.08 -12.01 49.05
C THR A 95 8.75 -11.32 48.75
N GLY A 96 8.63 -10.72 47.56
CA GLY A 96 7.49 -9.88 47.17
C GLY A 96 7.55 -8.41 47.62
N TYR A 97 8.56 -8.00 48.42
CA TYR A 97 8.69 -6.63 48.95
C TYR A 97 10.07 -6.03 48.68
N TYR A 98 10.15 -4.72 48.41
CA TYR A 98 11.42 -3.98 48.33
C TYR A 98 11.59 -3.03 49.53
N SER A 99 12.85 -2.67 49.78
CA SER A 99 13.23 -1.75 50.85
C SER A 99 13.10 -0.32 50.35
N SER A 100 11.93 0.27 50.52
CA SER A 100 11.67 1.65 50.14
C SER A 100 12.49 2.63 50.97
N THR A 101 13.23 3.48 50.27
CA THR A 101 14.07 4.54 50.84
C THR A 101 13.37 5.90 50.89
N VAL A 102 12.06 5.92 50.60
CA VAL A 102 11.17 7.02 50.97
C VAL A 102 11.01 7.01 52.49
N GLY A 103 11.94 7.70 53.16
CA GLY A 103 11.93 7.87 54.61
C GLY A 103 10.82 8.81 55.11
N PRO A 104 10.74 9.04 56.42
CA PRO A 104 9.70 9.88 57.03
C PRO A 104 9.79 11.34 56.54
N SER A 105 8.64 12.00 56.46
CA SER A 105 8.50 13.41 56.04
C SER A 105 9.10 14.44 57.01
N GLN A 106 9.64 13.96 58.13
CA GLN A 106 10.42 14.73 59.10
C GLN A 106 11.85 14.18 59.12
N GLN A 107 12.85 15.04 59.32
CA GLN A 107 14.24 14.64 59.42
C GLN A 107 14.48 13.80 60.68
N ILE A 108 14.71 12.50 60.51
CA ILE A 108 15.06 11.56 61.59
C ILE A 108 16.44 10.98 61.29
N VAL A 109 17.30 10.87 62.32
CA VAL A 109 18.67 10.33 62.19
C VAL A 109 18.93 9.35 63.34
N PRO A 110 19.17 8.05 63.07
CA PRO A 110 19.07 7.39 61.77
C PRO A 110 17.63 7.32 61.24
N ALA A 111 17.47 7.53 59.94
CA ALA A 111 16.25 7.14 59.22
C ALA A 111 16.35 5.66 58.78
N PHE A 112 15.21 4.98 58.67
CA PHE A 112 15.12 3.57 58.29
C PHE A 112 14.26 3.41 57.03
N SER A 113 14.63 2.46 56.16
CA SER A 113 13.79 2.06 55.02
C SER A 113 12.50 1.40 55.49
N SER A 114 11.40 1.66 54.78
CA SER A 114 10.13 0.93 54.94
C SER A 114 10.07 -0.25 53.97
N GLN A 115 9.23 -1.26 54.25
CA GLN A 115 8.96 -2.36 53.33
C GLN A 115 7.71 -2.04 52.51
N LEU A 116 7.84 -1.96 51.18
CA LEU A 116 6.70 -1.79 50.26
C LEU A 116 6.60 -2.99 49.33
N PRO A 117 5.38 -3.43 48.95
CA PRO A 117 5.20 -4.54 48.03
C PRO A 117 5.72 -4.18 46.63
N CYS A 118 6.16 -5.18 45.88
CA CYS A 118 6.47 -5.03 44.47
C CYS A 118 5.22 -4.54 43.71
N ILE A 119 5.40 -3.55 42.84
CA ILE A 119 4.33 -3.09 41.95
C ILE A 119 3.95 -4.20 40.95
N PRO A 120 2.71 -4.21 40.41
CA PRO A 120 2.33 -5.07 39.30
C PRO A 120 3.38 -5.06 38.18
N GLY A 121 3.56 -6.19 37.51
CA GLY A 121 4.60 -6.39 36.49
C GLY A 121 6.02 -6.55 37.04
N THR A 122 6.24 -6.46 38.36
CA THR A 122 7.53 -6.73 39.01
C THR A 122 7.43 -7.82 40.07
N TYR A 123 8.56 -8.45 40.42
CA TYR A 123 8.63 -9.52 41.42
C TYR A 123 9.95 -9.45 42.20
N LYS A 124 10.03 -10.20 43.31
CA LYS A 124 11.28 -10.40 44.04
C LYS A 124 11.31 -11.75 44.76
N ASN A 125 12.28 -12.58 44.39
CA ASN A 125 12.41 -13.97 44.84
C ASN A 125 13.32 -14.18 46.06
N THR A 126 13.97 -13.12 46.58
CA THR A 126 14.94 -13.20 47.68
C THR A 126 14.68 -12.14 48.74
N THR A 127 14.90 -12.50 50.00
CA THR A 127 14.97 -11.55 51.11
C THR A 127 16.29 -10.78 51.02
N SER A 128 16.23 -9.47 50.74
CA SER A 128 17.42 -8.62 50.55
C SER A 128 17.06 -7.14 50.58
N ILE A 129 18.07 -6.27 50.60
CA ILE A 129 17.89 -4.81 50.46
C ILE A 129 17.56 -4.34 49.02
N GLY A 130 17.55 -5.26 48.04
CA GLY A 130 17.39 -4.93 46.63
C GLY A 130 15.96 -4.54 46.24
N ARG A 131 15.86 -3.90 45.07
CA ARG A 131 14.62 -3.58 44.35
C ARG A 131 13.84 -4.83 43.90
N CYS A 132 12.64 -4.62 43.37
CA CYS A 132 11.94 -5.61 42.56
C CYS A 132 12.45 -5.58 41.11
N ILE A 133 12.37 -6.73 40.44
CA ILE A 133 12.80 -6.94 39.05
C ILE A 133 11.55 -7.05 38.17
N PRO A 134 11.50 -6.49 36.95
CA PRO A 134 10.35 -6.66 36.07
C PRO A 134 10.20 -8.11 35.63
N CYS A 135 8.97 -8.56 35.41
CA CYS A 135 8.71 -9.90 34.90
C CYS A 135 9.36 -10.09 33.52
N PRO A 136 10.09 -11.19 33.28
CA PRO A 136 10.60 -11.50 31.95
C PRO A 136 9.45 -11.67 30.96
N ALA A 137 9.67 -11.30 29.69
CA ALA A 137 8.65 -11.41 28.65
C ALA A 137 8.10 -12.84 28.53
N GLY A 138 6.80 -12.97 28.30
CA GLY A 138 6.07 -14.25 28.41
C GLY A 138 5.66 -14.63 29.84
N THR A 139 5.99 -13.84 30.86
CA THR A 139 5.50 -13.99 32.23
C THR A 139 4.88 -12.70 32.77
N LYS A 140 3.96 -12.82 33.73
CA LYS A 140 3.19 -11.72 34.33
C LYS A 140 3.20 -11.73 35.86
N ASN A 141 2.91 -10.57 36.46
CA ASN A 141 2.44 -10.45 37.83
C ASN A 141 1.36 -9.36 37.90
N ASP A 142 0.13 -9.72 38.26
CA ASP A 142 -0.99 -8.77 38.35
C ASP A 142 -0.98 -7.95 39.66
N GLY A 143 -0.11 -8.29 40.61
CA GLY A 143 -0.02 -7.65 41.93
C GLY A 143 -1.16 -8.00 42.88
N THR A 144 -2.05 -8.94 42.54
CA THR A 144 -3.15 -9.38 43.41
C THR A 144 -2.67 -10.13 44.65
N ASN A 145 -1.53 -10.83 44.55
CA ASN A 145 -0.88 -11.48 45.67
C ASN A 145 0.51 -10.87 45.93
N LEU A 146 0.56 -10.04 46.96
CA LEU A 146 1.75 -9.29 47.41
C LEU A 146 2.93 -10.17 47.85
N THR A 147 2.74 -11.49 47.98
CA THR A 147 3.78 -12.46 48.36
C THR A 147 4.35 -13.25 47.17
N ILE A 148 3.93 -12.95 45.94
CA ILE A 148 4.44 -13.64 44.74
C ILE A 148 5.95 -13.45 44.59
N ALA A 149 6.69 -14.54 44.79
CA ALA A 149 8.13 -14.62 44.66
C ALA A 149 8.60 -14.85 43.20
N THR A 150 7.70 -15.17 42.26
CA THR A 150 8.02 -15.55 40.88
C THR A 150 6.88 -15.19 39.92
N CYS A 151 7.19 -14.60 38.76
CA CYS A 151 6.18 -14.32 37.75
C CYS A 151 5.53 -15.60 37.19
N ILE A 152 4.26 -15.49 36.81
CA ILE A 152 3.43 -16.60 36.29
C ILE A 152 3.52 -16.59 34.76
N ASN A 153 3.60 -17.75 34.09
CA ASN A 153 3.58 -17.81 32.63
C ASN A 153 2.26 -17.25 32.07
N CYS A 154 2.37 -16.43 31.03
CA CYS A 154 1.22 -15.93 30.27
C CYS A 154 0.63 -17.02 29.37
N ALA A 155 -0.68 -16.94 29.09
CA ALA A 155 -1.32 -17.81 28.11
C ALA A 155 -0.76 -17.58 26.69
N ALA A 156 -0.79 -18.63 25.84
CA ALA A 156 -0.32 -18.55 24.47
C ALA A 156 -1.13 -17.53 23.65
N ASN A 157 -0.48 -16.88 22.67
CA ASN A 157 -1.03 -15.86 21.77
C ASN A 157 -1.58 -14.58 22.46
N THR A 158 -1.15 -14.31 23.69
CA THR A 158 -1.48 -13.07 24.43
C THR A 158 -0.36 -12.04 24.34
N PHE A 159 -0.70 -10.76 24.54
CA PHE A 159 0.27 -9.68 24.61
C PHE A 159 0.93 -9.62 26.00
N CYS A 160 2.08 -10.28 26.13
CA CYS A 160 2.82 -10.42 27.39
C CYS A 160 4.28 -9.92 27.25
N PRO A 161 4.50 -8.60 27.27
CA PRO A 161 5.82 -7.97 27.13
C PRO A 161 6.67 -8.10 28.42
N PHE A 162 7.85 -7.49 28.42
CA PHE A 162 8.62 -7.33 29.65
C PHE A 162 7.84 -6.46 30.65
N GLY A 163 7.89 -6.80 31.93
CA GLY A 163 7.10 -6.10 32.95
C GLY A 163 5.58 -6.34 32.87
N SER A 164 5.11 -7.40 32.20
CA SER A 164 3.68 -7.66 32.00
C SER A 164 2.88 -7.76 33.32
N THR A 165 1.77 -7.04 33.39
CA THR A 165 0.78 -7.13 34.47
C THR A 165 -0.31 -8.17 34.20
N SER A 166 -0.60 -8.46 32.93
CA SER A 166 -1.71 -9.34 32.52
C SER A 166 -1.48 -10.04 31.19
N ASP A 167 -2.22 -11.12 30.94
CA ASP A 167 -2.35 -11.81 29.64
C ASP A 167 -3.77 -11.71 29.06
N SER A 168 -4.65 -10.89 29.64
CA SER A 168 -6.03 -10.71 29.15
C SER A 168 -6.13 -9.92 27.84
N ILE A 169 -5.01 -9.43 27.30
CA ILE A 169 -4.95 -8.63 26.07
C ILE A 169 -4.56 -9.57 24.93
N SER A 170 -5.46 -9.80 23.97
CA SER A 170 -5.11 -10.51 22.74
C SER A 170 -4.34 -9.61 21.78
N ASN A 171 -3.53 -10.19 20.90
CA ASN A 171 -2.80 -9.41 19.89
C ASN A 171 -3.74 -8.68 18.91
N ASP A 172 -4.96 -9.20 18.68
CA ASP A 172 -5.96 -8.56 17.82
C ASP A 172 -6.45 -7.21 18.39
N MET A 173 -6.49 -7.08 19.73
CA MET A 173 -6.80 -5.83 20.42
C MET A 173 -5.73 -4.75 20.22
N LEU A 174 -4.55 -5.11 19.67
CA LEU A 174 -3.45 -4.19 19.35
C LEU A 174 -3.54 -3.55 17.96
N SER A 175 -4.57 -3.90 17.18
CA SER A 175 -4.78 -3.43 15.81
C SER A 175 -4.60 -1.91 15.63
N ASN A 176 -3.91 -1.55 14.55
CA ASN A 176 -3.70 -0.18 14.13
C ASN A 176 -4.84 0.27 13.20
N VAL A 177 -5.32 1.50 13.40
CA VAL A 177 -6.23 2.17 12.47
C VAL A 177 -5.38 3.10 11.61
N ILE A 178 -5.20 2.74 10.34
CA ILE A 178 -4.43 3.50 9.36
C ILE A 178 -5.42 4.14 8.38
N GLN A 179 -5.37 5.47 8.26
CA GLN A 179 -6.24 6.23 7.36
C GLN A 179 -5.65 6.43 5.95
N ALA A 180 -4.37 6.10 5.76
CA ALA A 180 -3.69 6.26 4.47
C ALA A 180 -4.26 5.29 3.41
N VAL A 181 -5.16 5.79 2.56
CA VAL A 181 -5.48 5.18 1.28
C VAL A 181 -4.42 5.65 0.28
N ALA A 182 -3.67 4.72 -0.31
CA ALA A 182 -2.75 5.06 -1.40
C ALA A 182 -3.57 5.58 -2.59
N TYR A 183 -3.28 6.80 -3.05
CA TYR A 183 -3.91 7.34 -4.24
C TYR A 183 -3.50 6.49 -5.45
N PRO A 184 -4.42 6.14 -6.37
CA PRO A 184 -4.09 5.22 -7.45
C PRO A 184 -3.05 5.82 -8.41
N SER A 185 -2.15 4.99 -8.92
CA SER A 185 -1.32 5.40 -10.05
C SER A 185 -2.18 5.59 -11.31
N SER A 186 -1.83 6.58 -12.14
CA SER A 186 -2.38 6.71 -13.49
C SER A 186 -2.21 5.40 -14.28
N PRO A 187 -3.18 5.04 -15.15
CA PRO A 187 -2.98 3.96 -16.10
C PRO A 187 -1.77 4.27 -17.00
N SER A 188 -1.00 3.25 -17.35
CA SER A 188 0.21 3.38 -18.19
C SER A 188 -0.05 3.84 -19.62
N ILE A 189 -1.31 3.84 -20.04
CA ILE A 189 -1.80 4.34 -21.32
C ILE A 189 -2.87 5.40 -21.02
N SER A 190 -2.62 6.64 -21.45
CA SER A 190 -3.53 7.78 -21.29
C SER A 190 -4.16 8.25 -22.61
N GLY A 191 -3.72 7.72 -23.76
CA GLY A 191 -4.32 8.00 -25.06
C GLY A 191 -5.63 7.24 -25.26
N ILE A 192 -6.74 7.94 -25.48
CA ILE A 192 -8.06 7.31 -25.71
C ILE A 192 -8.04 6.36 -26.92
N ASP A 193 -7.31 6.69 -27.98
CA ASP A 193 -7.14 5.83 -29.16
C ASP A 193 -6.38 4.54 -28.84
N ASP A 194 -5.31 4.62 -28.05
CA ASP A 194 -4.52 3.46 -27.63
C ASP A 194 -5.32 2.55 -26.68
N ILE A 195 -6.06 3.13 -25.73
CA ILE A 195 -6.98 2.41 -24.86
C ILE A 195 -8.06 1.71 -25.69
N LEU A 196 -8.66 2.40 -26.66
CA LEU A 196 -9.69 1.85 -27.53
C LEU A 196 -9.12 0.73 -28.41
N PHE A 197 -7.95 0.93 -29.02
CA PHE A 197 -7.30 -0.08 -29.85
C PHE A 197 -6.92 -1.32 -29.02
N PHE A 198 -6.28 -1.13 -27.87
CA PHE A 198 -5.90 -2.24 -27.00
C PHE A 198 -7.12 -3.01 -26.48
N THR A 199 -8.20 -2.33 -26.09
CA THR A 199 -9.41 -3.00 -25.58
C THR A 199 -10.23 -3.69 -26.67
N LEU A 200 -10.26 -3.17 -27.90
CA LEU A 200 -10.99 -3.79 -29.01
C LEU A 200 -10.23 -4.96 -29.67
N PHE A 201 -8.88 -4.88 -29.75
CA PHE A 201 -8.04 -5.85 -30.47
C PHE A 201 -7.26 -6.84 -29.58
N SER A 202 -7.21 -6.65 -28.25
CA SER A 202 -6.55 -7.61 -27.36
C SER A 202 -7.41 -8.85 -27.12
N ILE A 203 -6.76 -10.02 -27.09
CA ILE A 203 -7.32 -11.30 -26.67
C ILE A 203 -6.52 -11.75 -25.45
N GLY A 204 -7.08 -11.56 -24.26
CA GLY A 204 -6.43 -11.98 -23.01
C GLY A 204 -6.45 -13.50 -22.81
N SER A 205 -5.56 -14.00 -21.95
CA SER A 205 -5.34 -15.44 -21.73
C SER A 205 -6.39 -16.14 -20.85
N SER A 206 -7.24 -15.39 -20.14
CA SER A 206 -8.30 -15.97 -19.29
C SER A 206 -9.62 -16.17 -20.06
N SER A 207 -10.43 -17.14 -19.64
CA SER A 207 -11.74 -17.42 -20.27
C SER A 207 -12.69 -16.22 -20.24
N ARG A 208 -12.72 -15.46 -19.13
CA ARG A 208 -13.42 -14.18 -19.02
C ARG A 208 -12.92 -13.17 -20.06
N CYS A 209 -11.61 -13.10 -20.26
CA CYS A 209 -11.00 -12.19 -21.22
C CYS A 209 -11.37 -12.50 -22.68
N VAL A 210 -11.30 -13.76 -23.07
CA VAL A 210 -11.69 -14.19 -24.43
C VAL A 210 -13.17 -13.87 -24.68
N ALA A 211 -14.04 -14.12 -23.71
CA ALA A 211 -15.48 -13.83 -23.82
C ALA A 211 -15.81 -12.32 -23.90
N LEU A 212 -15.00 -11.45 -23.29
CA LEU A 212 -15.17 -9.99 -23.33
C LEU A 212 -14.49 -9.33 -24.55
N SER A 213 -13.58 -10.02 -25.25
CA SER A 213 -12.82 -9.47 -26.36
C SER A 213 -13.69 -9.21 -27.61
N PRO A 214 -13.80 -7.96 -28.10
CA PRO A 214 -14.60 -7.64 -29.28
C PRO A 214 -14.09 -8.29 -30.57
N ILE A 215 -12.76 -8.36 -30.76
CA ILE A 215 -12.17 -9.06 -31.91
C ILE A 215 -12.47 -10.56 -31.90
N PHE A 216 -12.61 -11.21 -30.73
CA PHE A 216 -13.00 -12.62 -30.68
C PHE A 216 -14.42 -12.83 -31.26
N TRP A 217 -15.38 -11.96 -30.91
CA TRP A 217 -16.71 -11.97 -31.50
C TRP A 217 -16.71 -11.62 -32.99
N ALA A 218 -15.90 -10.65 -33.41
CA ALA A 218 -15.73 -10.30 -34.82
C ALA A 218 -15.13 -11.47 -35.64
N LEU A 219 -14.22 -12.26 -35.06
CA LEU A 219 -13.66 -13.48 -35.66
C LEU A 219 -14.69 -14.62 -35.75
N ILE A 220 -15.54 -14.81 -34.73
CA ILE A 220 -16.66 -15.77 -34.79
C ILE A 220 -17.62 -15.39 -35.92
N VAL A 221 -18.04 -14.12 -35.99
CA VAL A 221 -18.90 -13.64 -37.08
C VAL A 221 -18.19 -13.75 -38.43
N GLY A 222 -16.89 -13.47 -38.49
CA GLY A 222 -16.05 -13.69 -39.68
C GLY A 222 -16.01 -15.16 -40.14
N ALA A 223 -15.89 -16.11 -39.22
CA ALA A 223 -15.94 -17.54 -39.53
C ALA A 223 -17.32 -17.97 -40.06
N ILE A 224 -18.40 -17.46 -39.45
CA ILE A 224 -19.78 -17.66 -39.94
C ILE A 224 -19.95 -17.05 -41.34
N VAL A 225 -19.41 -15.84 -41.57
CA VAL A 225 -19.38 -15.17 -42.88
C VAL A 225 -18.65 -16.00 -43.94
N VAL A 226 -17.51 -16.62 -43.60
CA VAL A 226 -16.77 -17.52 -44.51
C VAL A 226 -17.55 -18.82 -44.78
N LEU A 227 -18.27 -19.36 -43.80
CA LEU A 227 -19.16 -20.52 -43.99
C LEU A 227 -20.36 -20.17 -44.88
N ILE A 228 -20.99 -19.01 -44.70
CA ILE A 228 -22.07 -18.54 -45.59
C ILE A 228 -21.51 -18.26 -47.01
N GLY A 229 -20.33 -17.64 -47.10
CA GLY A 229 -19.67 -17.37 -48.38
C GLY A 229 -19.30 -18.63 -49.16
N SER A 230 -18.75 -19.64 -48.48
CA SER A 230 -18.39 -20.93 -49.11
C SER A 230 -19.63 -21.74 -49.50
N THR A 231 -20.69 -21.75 -48.68
CA THR A 231 -21.97 -22.39 -49.04
C THR A 231 -22.65 -21.67 -50.21
N MET A 232 -22.65 -20.33 -50.27
CA MET A 232 -23.12 -19.60 -51.45
C MET A 232 -22.28 -19.88 -52.71
N LEU A 233 -20.96 -19.99 -52.58
CA LEU A 233 -20.08 -20.36 -53.70
C LEU A 233 -20.36 -21.78 -54.22
N ALA A 234 -20.62 -22.72 -53.32
CA ALA A 234 -21.01 -24.09 -53.66
C ALA A 234 -22.39 -24.13 -54.33
N MET A 235 -23.39 -23.42 -53.79
CA MET A 235 -24.71 -23.26 -54.41
C MET A 235 -24.58 -22.68 -55.83
N LYS A 236 -23.70 -21.68 -56.02
CA LYS A 236 -23.41 -21.09 -57.34
C LYS A 236 -22.84 -22.09 -58.34
N HIS A 237 -22.05 -23.07 -57.90
CA HIS A 237 -21.58 -24.18 -58.76
C HIS A 237 -22.67 -25.23 -59.03
N CYS A 238 -23.65 -25.35 -58.12
CA CYS A 238 -24.78 -26.30 -58.19
C CYS A 238 -26.07 -25.73 -58.80
N ILE A 239 -26.05 -24.54 -59.42
CA ILE A 239 -27.20 -23.84 -60.03
C ILE A 239 -28.02 -24.68 -61.04
N LYS A 240 -27.46 -25.79 -61.56
CA LYS A 240 -28.17 -26.73 -62.45
C LYS A 240 -29.47 -27.32 -61.87
N ASN A 241 -29.69 -27.23 -60.55
CA ASN A 241 -30.95 -27.63 -59.91
C ASN A 241 -31.86 -26.40 -59.65
N PRO A 242 -33.11 -26.36 -60.17
CA PRO A 242 -33.97 -25.17 -60.07
C PRO A 242 -34.28 -24.77 -58.61
N LYS A 243 -34.51 -25.74 -57.72
CA LYS A 243 -34.73 -25.49 -56.28
C LYS A 243 -33.54 -24.84 -55.55
N VAL A 244 -32.33 -24.92 -56.12
CA VAL A 244 -31.11 -24.27 -55.59
C VAL A 244 -30.98 -22.86 -56.14
N ALA A 245 -31.35 -22.63 -57.40
CA ALA A 245 -31.35 -21.31 -58.02
C ALA A 245 -32.27 -20.31 -57.29
N ASP A 246 -33.50 -20.70 -56.95
CA ASP A 246 -34.44 -19.83 -56.22
C ASP A 246 -33.88 -19.41 -54.85
N LYS A 247 -33.34 -20.37 -54.07
CA LYS A 247 -32.76 -20.08 -52.75
C LYS A 247 -31.50 -19.20 -52.85
N TYR A 248 -30.67 -19.43 -53.87
CA TYR A 248 -29.49 -18.62 -54.13
C TYR A 248 -29.88 -17.17 -54.50
N ASN A 249 -30.90 -16.97 -55.35
CA ASN A 249 -31.38 -15.64 -55.74
C ASN A 249 -31.97 -14.85 -54.56
N ILE A 250 -32.72 -15.51 -53.67
CA ILE A 250 -33.25 -14.87 -52.44
C ILE A 250 -32.11 -14.42 -51.53
N LEU A 251 -31.12 -15.28 -51.27
CA LEU A 251 -29.95 -14.95 -50.44
C LEU A 251 -29.08 -13.86 -51.06
N GLU A 252 -28.83 -13.92 -52.38
CA GLU A 252 -28.09 -12.88 -53.10
C GLU A 252 -28.79 -11.52 -53.02
N THR A 253 -30.13 -11.49 -53.08
CA THR A 253 -30.91 -10.25 -52.95
C THR A 253 -30.80 -9.65 -51.55
N ILE A 254 -30.95 -10.49 -50.51
CA ILE A 254 -30.83 -10.06 -49.11
C ILE A 254 -29.43 -9.50 -48.83
N PHE A 255 -28.38 -10.23 -49.19
CA PHE A 255 -27.00 -9.80 -48.90
C PHE A 255 -26.51 -8.63 -49.77
N LYS A 256 -27.12 -8.37 -50.93
CA LYS A 256 -26.90 -7.11 -51.66
C LYS A 256 -27.58 -5.91 -51.00
N GLN A 257 -28.75 -6.11 -50.38
CA GLN A 257 -29.45 -5.05 -49.64
C GLN A 257 -28.75 -4.67 -48.32
N THR A 258 -27.98 -5.58 -47.72
CA THR A 258 -27.20 -5.30 -46.50
C THR A 258 -25.76 -4.83 -46.78
N ASP A 259 -25.39 -4.54 -48.03
CA ASP A 259 -24.03 -4.14 -48.42
C ASP A 259 -23.80 -2.63 -48.30
N PHE A 260 -23.32 -2.21 -47.12
CA PHE A 260 -22.91 -0.83 -46.86
C PHE A 260 -21.49 -0.51 -47.35
N ILE A 261 -20.70 -1.51 -47.77
CA ILE A 261 -19.28 -1.35 -48.13
C ILE A 261 -19.09 -1.25 -49.65
N GLY A 262 -19.78 -2.09 -50.42
CA GLY A 262 -19.76 -2.15 -51.87
C GLY A 262 -21.00 -1.53 -52.54
N ALA A 263 -21.85 -0.82 -51.79
CA ALA A 263 -23.09 -0.19 -52.26
C ALA A 263 -24.04 -1.13 -53.03
N GLY A 264 -24.01 -2.43 -52.73
CA GLY A 264 -24.86 -3.44 -53.35
C GLY A 264 -24.29 -4.10 -54.60
N GLU A 265 -23.06 -3.75 -55.03
CA GLU A 265 -22.40 -4.42 -56.18
C GLU A 265 -22.24 -5.94 -55.94
N MET A 266 -21.96 -6.36 -54.70
CA MET A 266 -21.63 -7.74 -54.38
C MET A 266 -22.20 -8.19 -53.02
N TRP A 267 -22.87 -9.35 -53.02
CA TRP A 267 -23.38 -10.00 -51.80
C TRP A 267 -22.30 -10.30 -50.75
N VAL A 268 -21.02 -10.34 -51.14
CA VAL A 268 -19.88 -10.50 -50.23
C VAL A 268 -19.65 -9.27 -49.35
N GLY A 269 -19.95 -8.05 -49.83
CA GLY A 269 -19.81 -6.82 -49.06
C GLY A 269 -20.82 -6.72 -47.92
N GLY A 270 -22.06 -7.18 -48.15
CA GLY A 270 -23.09 -7.28 -47.11
C GLY A 270 -22.75 -8.27 -45.99
N LEU A 271 -22.03 -9.35 -46.31
CA LEU A 271 -21.50 -10.26 -45.30
C LEU A 271 -20.35 -9.63 -44.48
N ALA A 272 -19.40 -8.95 -45.13
CA ALA A 272 -18.34 -8.22 -44.44
C ALA A 272 -18.87 -7.11 -43.53
N THR A 273 -19.98 -6.47 -43.90
CA THR A 273 -20.61 -5.41 -43.11
C THR A 273 -21.00 -5.88 -41.70
N PHE A 274 -21.45 -7.13 -41.52
CA PHE A 274 -21.77 -7.68 -40.20
C PHE A 274 -20.55 -7.76 -39.26
N CYS A 275 -19.35 -8.04 -39.78
CA CYS A 275 -18.11 -8.03 -38.99
C CYS A 275 -17.76 -6.61 -38.51
N VAL A 276 -17.95 -5.61 -39.37
CA VAL A 276 -17.69 -4.20 -39.03
C VAL A 276 -18.71 -3.71 -37.99
N LEU A 277 -19.98 -4.06 -38.13
CA LEU A 277 -21.05 -3.71 -37.19
C LEU A 277 -20.77 -4.18 -35.76
N VAL A 278 -20.21 -5.39 -35.58
CA VAL A 278 -19.82 -5.88 -34.24
C VAL A 278 -18.78 -4.95 -33.61
N LEU A 279 -17.72 -4.59 -34.33
CA LEU A 279 -16.66 -3.71 -33.82
C LEU A 279 -17.18 -2.30 -33.51
N ILE A 280 -18.07 -1.76 -34.35
CA ILE A 280 -18.71 -0.45 -34.12
C ILE A 280 -19.59 -0.49 -32.86
N ILE A 281 -20.46 -1.49 -32.71
CA ILE A 281 -21.32 -1.62 -31.53
C ILE A 281 -20.48 -1.78 -30.27
N SER A 282 -19.44 -2.63 -30.30
CA SER A 282 -18.50 -2.79 -29.18
C SER A 282 -17.76 -1.50 -28.83
N CYS A 283 -17.35 -0.69 -29.81
CA CYS A 283 -16.75 0.63 -29.60
C CYS A 283 -17.70 1.56 -28.82
N TYR A 284 -18.95 1.72 -29.26
CA TYR A 284 -19.91 2.58 -28.54
C TYR A 284 -20.28 2.05 -27.15
N VAL A 285 -20.43 0.73 -26.98
CA VAL A 285 -20.69 0.11 -25.67
C VAL A 285 -19.50 0.26 -24.71
N PHE A 286 -18.27 0.14 -25.21
CA PHE A 286 -17.06 0.43 -24.44
C PHE A 286 -17.04 1.88 -24.01
N SER A 287 -17.16 2.83 -24.95
CA SER A 287 -17.14 4.26 -24.68
C SER A 287 -18.18 4.67 -23.63
N ALA A 288 -19.44 4.22 -23.76
CA ALA A 288 -20.49 4.52 -22.78
C ALA A 288 -20.17 4.01 -21.36
N LYS A 289 -19.53 2.83 -21.22
CA LYS A 289 -19.10 2.29 -19.93
C LYS A 289 -17.84 2.96 -19.39
N TYR A 290 -16.93 3.36 -20.28
CA TYR A 290 -15.71 4.09 -19.93
C TYR A 290 -16.04 5.46 -19.35
N TYR A 291 -16.95 6.22 -19.99
CA TYR A 291 -17.47 7.49 -19.46
C TYR A 291 -18.06 7.35 -18.05
N ASN A 292 -18.89 6.33 -17.83
CA ASN A 292 -19.50 6.03 -16.52
C ASN A 292 -18.52 5.44 -15.49
N SER A 293 -17.23 5.29 -15.82
CA SER A 293 -16.19 4.78 -14.91
C SER A 293 -15.42 5.91 -14.21
N TYR A 294 -16.10 7.03 -13.95
CA TYR A 294 -15.59 8.24 -13.30
C TYR A 294 -16.70 8.90 -12.46
N PRO A 295 -16.38 9.55 -11.32
CA PRO A 295 -15.09 9.60 -10.63
C PRO A 295 -14.81 8.29 -9.84
N ILE A 296 -13.58 8.03 -9.40
CA ILE A 296 -13.21 6.74 -8.78
C ILE A 296 -13.84 6.51 -7.40
N GLU A 297 -14.18 7.60 -6.71
CA GLU A 297 -14.83 7.66 -5.41
C GLU A 297 -16.25 7.09 -5.43
N THR A 298 -16.89 7.03 -6.61
CA THR A 298 -18.23 6.45 -6.83
C THR A 298 -18.23 5.26 -7.80
N ALA A 299 -17.26 5.18 -8.72
CA ALA A 299 -17.20 4.13 -9.74
C ALA A 299 -16.47 2.86 -9.25
N GLY A 300 -17.18 1.73 -9.25
CA GLY A 300 -16.59 0.40 -9.02
C GLY A 300 -15.54 -0.01 -10.08
N PRO A 301 -14.78 -1.09 -9.84
CA PRO A 301 -13.76 -1.59 -10.79
C PRO A 301 -14.36 -1.96 -12.15
N SER A 302 -13.59 -1.79 -13.22
CA SER A 302 -14.07 -2.02 -14.58
C SER A 302 -14.36 -3.51 -14.83
N THR A 303 -15.64 -3.84 -14.98
CA THR A 303 -16.12 -5.21 -15.22
C THR A 303 -16.18 -5.58 -16.71
N TYR A 304 -16.15 -4.57 -17.58
CA TYR A 304 -16.37 -4.67 -19.03
C TYR A 304 -15.09 -4.84 -19.86
N THR A 305 -13.92 -4.64 -19.27
CA THR A 305 -12.59 -4.89 -19.85
C THR A 305 -11.93 -6.12 -19.23
N CYS A 306 -10.92 -6.63 -19.92
CA CYS A 306 -9.96 -7.60 -19.37
C CYS A 306 -9.21 -7.03 -18.16
N ASP A 307 -8.64 -5.85 -18.36
CA ASP A 307 -7.90 -5.11 -17.36
C ASP A 307 -8.86 -4.29 -16.51
N THR A 308 -8.89 -4.59 -15.21
CA THR A 308 -9.75 -3.95 -14.20
C THR A 308 -9.20 -2.60 -13.71
N THR A 309 -8.00 -2.21 -14.16
CA THR A 309 -7.38 -0.91 -13.84
C THR A 309 -7.77 0.18 -14.84
N ILE A 310 -8.16 -0.19 -16.07
CA ILE A 310 -8.65 0.75 -17.10
C ILE A 310 -9.90 1.48 -16.57
N ARG A 311 -9.77 2.80 -16.42
CA ARG A 311 -10.80 3.75 -15.96
C ARG A 311 -10.60 5.07 -16.69
N ASN A 312 -11.62 5.92 -16.69
CA ASN A 312 -11.57 7.26 -17.29
C ASN A 312 -10.98 8.30 -16.33
N ALA A 313 -9.87 7.97 -15.66
CA ALA A 313 -9.26 8.82 -14.63
C ALA A 313 -7.73 8.87 -14.81
N LEU A 314 -7.20 10.09 -14.89
CA LEU A 314 -5.79 10.43 -14.86
C LEU A 314 -5.47 11.02 -13.49
N PHE A 315 -4.46 10.48 -12.82
CA PHE A 315 -4.02 10.86 -11.49
C PHE A 315 -2.64 11.52 -11.54
N SER A 316 -2.53 12.72 -10.96
CA SER A 316 -1.28 13.42 -10.68
C SER A 316 -1.16 13.58 -9.15
N SER A 317 0.03 13.36 -8.59
CA SER A 317 0.26 13.56 -7.15
C SER A 317 1.56 14.34 -6.97
N GLY A 318 1.50 15.45 -6.25
CA GLY A 318 2.61 16.38 -6.07
C GLY A 318 2.74 16.85 -4.62
N LEU A 319 4.00 16.94 -4.16
CA LEU A 319 4.33 17.63 -2.93
C LEU A 319 4.38 19.14 -3.19
N GLN A 320 3.55 19.90 -2.49
CA GLN A 320 3.43 21.35 -2.63
C GLN A 320 3.82 22.04 -1.32
N SER A 321 4.62 23.10 -1.39
CA SER A 321 5.05 23.83 -0.19
C SER A 321 3.96 24.78 0.29
N LEU A 322 3.67 24.78 1.60
CA LEU A 322 2.78 25.75 2.24
C LEU A 322 3.36 27.18 2.27
N SER A 323 4.63 27.37 1.86
CA SER A 323 5.27 28.69 1.74
C SER A 323 5.00 29.39 0.40
N VAL A 324 4.42 28.68 -0.58
CA VAL A 324 4.02 29.25 -1.88
C VAL A 324 2.56 29.71 -1.78
N PRO A 325 2.18 30.87 -2.35
CA PRO A 325 0.79 31.31 -2.35
C PRO A 325 -0.16 30.27 -2.95
N ILE A 326 -1.10 29.81 -2.14
CA ILE A 326 -2.08 28.78 -2.48
C ILE A 326 -3.22 29.42 -3.30
N SER A 327 -3.85 28.65 -4.21
CA SER A 327 -5.05 29.12 -4.91
C SER A 327 -6.21 29.35 -3.94
N SER A 328 -7.11 30.29 -4.24
CA SER A 328 -8.26 30.62 -3.37
C SER A 328 -9.16 29.42 -3.06
N THR A 329 -9.29 28.50 -4.02
CA THR A 329 -10.11 27.29 -3.87
C THR A 329 -9.46 26.29 -2.90
N ILE A 330 -8.15 26.02 -3.05
CA ILE A 330 -7.39 25.13 -2.15
C ILE A 330 -7.27 25.76 -0.75
N GLN A 331 -7.10 27.08 -0.65
CA GLN A 331 -7.06 27.79 0.64
C GLN A 331 -8.31 27.52 1.49
N THR A 332 -9.49 27.38 0.87
CA THR A 332 -10.73 27.08 1.58
C THR A 332 -10.67 25.74 2.32
N ILE A 333 -10.10 24.69 1.70
CA ILE A 333 -9.87 23.40 2.38
C ILE A 333 -8.78 23.51 3.44
N VAL A 334 -7.69 24.23 3.14
CA VAL A 334 -6.61 24.46 4.11
C VAL A 334 -7.15 25.12 5.38
N ASP A 335 -8.07 26.08 5.24
CA ASP A 335 -8.76 26.74 6.34
C ASP A 335 -9.73 25.81 7.08
N LEU A 336 -10.46 24.92 6.38
CA LEU A 336 -11.28 23.88 7.01
C LEU A 336 -10.41 22.89 7.82
N LEU A 337 -9.34 22.35 7.23
CA LEU A 337 -8.33 21.51 7.90
C LEU A 337 -7.73 22.24 9.11
N ASN A 338 -7.53 23.57 8.98
CA ASN A 338 -7.00 24.42 10.03
C ASN A 338 -8.00 24.76 11.15
N ASN A 339 -9.30 24.64 10.91
CA ASN A 339 -10.35 24.87 11.92
C ASN A 339 -10.89 23.57 12.55
N GLN A 340 -10.52 22.40 12.01
CA GLN A 340 -10.91 21.10 12.55
C GLN A 340 -10.38 20.89 13.97
N SER A 341 -11.29 20.56 14.91
CA SER A 341 -10.96 20.32 16.31
C SER A 341 -10.46 18.89 16.54
N VAL A 342 -9.24 18.77 17.07
CA VAL A 342 -8.53 17.49 17.18
C VAL A 342 -8.55 16.99 18.62
N ASN A 343 -9.03 15.76 18.82
CA ASN A 343 -8.98 15.05 20.09
C ASN A 343 -7.85 14.01 20.07
N LEU A 344 -6.97 14.07 21.06
CA LEU A 344 -5.86 13.14 21.27
C LEU A 344 -6.30 11.99 22.16
N ASN A 345 -6.08 10.76 21.68
CA ASN A 345 -6.33 9.53 22.40
C ASN A 345 -4.99 8.82 22.68
N VAL A 346 -4.67 8.60 23.96
CA VAL A 346 -3.46 7.89 24.39
C VAL A 346 -3.88 6.74 25.30
N ALA A 347 -3.53 5.51 24.95
CA ALA A 347 -3.81 4.35 25.77
C ALA A 347 -2.51 3.66 26.20
N PHE A 348 -2.29 3.56 27.52
CA PHE A 348 -1.21 2.76 28.09
C PHE A 348 -1.69 1.30 28.18
N ILE A 349 -0.90 0.38 27.63
CA ILE A 349 -1.30 -1.01 27.40
C ILE A 349 -0.51 -1.93 28.33
N ASN A 350 -1.20 -2.89 28.93
CA ASN A 350 -0.64 -3.84 29.88
C ASN A 350 0.00 -3.11 31.07
N THR A 351 -0.85 -2.39 31.79
CA THR A 351 -0.52 -1.63 33.01
C THR A 351 -1.71 -1.65 33.97
N VAL A 352 -1.45 -1.48 35.26
CA VAL A 352 -2.47 -1.30 36.31
C VAL A 352 -2.41 0.15 36.78
N TYR A 353 -3.47 0.91 36.54
CA TYR A 353 -3.60 2.32 36.95
C TYR A 353 -5.01 2.58 37.46
N ASN A 354 -5.16 3.37 38.53
CA ASN A 354 -6.47 3.75 39.04
C ASN A 354 -6.84 5.18 38.63
N CYS A 355 -7.71 5.31 37.62
CA CYS A 355 -8.27 6.59 37.16
C CYS A 355 -8.94 7.45 38.26
N THR A 356 -9.25 6.89 39.44
CA THR A 356 -9.96 7.61 40.52
C THR A 356 -9.07 8.14 41.64
N SER A 357 -7.95 7.46 41.96
CA SER A 357 -7.00 7.91 43.00
C SER A 357 -5.81 8.68 42.43
N ASP A 358 -5.39 8.32 41.22
CA ASP A 358 -4.12 8.78 40.67
C ASP A 358 -4.43 9.86 39.62
N THR A 359 -4.04 11.11 39.89
CA THR A 359 -4.32 12.25 39.01
C THR A 359 -3.19 12.41 37.99
N VAL A 360 -3.44 11.99 36.74
CA VAL A 360 -2.55 12.35 35.62
C VAL A 360 -2.61 13.85 35.38
N THR A 361 -1.44 14.47 35.27
CA THR A 361 -1.33 15.85 34.81
C THR A 361 -0.98 15.86 33.33
N LEU A 362 -1.89 16.41 32.52
CA LEU A 362 -1.65 16.68 31.11
C LEU A 362 -1.17 18.13 30.98
N THR A 363 0.00 18.34 30.39
CA THR A 363 0.58 19.67 30.20
C THR A 363 1.06 19.86 28.76
N TYR A 364 1.10 21.11 28.29
CA TYR A 364 1.71 21.47 27.02
C TYR A 364 2.81 22.52 27.20
N LEU A 365 3.80 22.49 26.32
CA LEU A 365 4.93 23.42 26.33
C LEU A 365 4.57 24.71 25.57
N LYS A 366 4.74 25.86 26.22
CA LYS A 366 4.64 27.19 25.60
C LYS A 366 5.93 27.96 25.87
N GLY A 367 6.76 28.13 24.83
CA GLY A 367 8.12 28.64 25.00
C GLY A 367 8.95 27.68 25.84
N THR A 368 9.22 28.05 27.10
CA THR A 368 9.94 27.21 28.08
C THR A 368 9.07 26.72 29.24
N THR A 369 7.79 27.09 29.30
CA THR A 369 6.90 26.78 30.43
C THR A 369 5.88 25.70 30.09
N TRP A 370 5.64 24.79 31.03
CA TRP A 370 4.60 23.77 30.95
C TRP A 370 3.29 24.29 31.54
N ILE A 371 2.21 24.25 30.76
CA ILE A 371 0.88 24.77 31.12
C ILE A 371 -0.11 23.60 31.14
N PRO A 372 -0.95 23.43 32.18
CA PRO A 372 -1.90 22.32 32.25
C PRO A 372 -3.03 22.44 31.24
N ILE A 373 -3.42 21.30 30.63
CA ILE A 373 -4.66 21.15 29.86
C ILE A 373 -5.73 20.62 30.83
N THR A 374 -6.62 21.49 31.29
CA THR A 374 -7.66 21.16 32.28
C THR A 374 -9.00 20.76 31.65
N THR A 375 -9.18 20.98 30.35
CA THR A 375 -10.44 20.78 29.63
C THR A 375 -10.55 19.40 29.01
N GLY A 376 -11.54 18.62 29.42
CA GLY A 376 -11.98 17.41 28.71
C GLY A 376 -11.08 16.18 28.85
N LEU A 377 -10.11 16.17 29.77
CA LEU A 377 -9.34 14.96 30.09
C LEU A 377 -10.26 13.91 30.71
N THR A 378 -10.47 12.81 30.00
CA THR A 378 -11.23 11.65 30.48
C THR A 378 -10.30 10.44 30.60
N CYS A 379 -10.50 9.61 31.63
CA CYS A 379 -9.72 8.39 31.89
C CYS A 379 -10.67 7.19 31.92
N ASN A 380 -10.33 6.13 31.20
CA ASN A 380 -11.07 4.89 31.16
C ASN A 380 -10.10 3.71 31.36
N TYR A 381 -10.42 2.81 32.29
CA TYR A 381 -9.65 1.60 32.55
C TYR A 381 -10.47 0.36 32.19
N SER A 382 -9.97 -0.45 31.26
CA SER A 382 -10.60 -1.70 30.85
C SER A 382 -9.54 -2.70 30.39
N ASN A 383 -9.63 -3.95 30.85
CA ASN A 383 -8.76 -5.06 30.43
C ASN A 383 -7.25 -4.74 30.46
N TYR A 384 -6.77 -4.07 31.52
CA TYR A 384 -5.36 -3.64 31.68
C TYR A 384 -4.88 -2.65 30.60
N ILE A 385 -5.81 -1.92 30.00
CA ILE A 385 -5.57 -0.78 29.10
C ILE A 385 -6.16 0.47 29.77
N VAL A 386 -5.34 1.51 29.90
CA VAL A 386 -5.68 2.80 30.51
C VAL A 386 -5.71 3.85 29.41
N SER A 387 -6.92 4.23 28.98
CA SER A 387 -7.14 5.16 27.87
C SER A 387 -7.46 6.56 28.38
N TYR A 388 -6.71 7.54 27.89
CA TYR A 388 -6.96 8.96 28.06
C TYR A 388 -7.42 9.58 26.75
N SER A 389 -8.43 10.45 26.82
CA SER A 389 -8.86 11.31 25.72
C SER A 389 -8.82 12.76 26.18
N ALA A 390 -8.27 13.66 25.36
CA ALA A 390 -8.22 15.10 25.64
C ALA A 390 -8.28 15.93 24.35
N LEU A 391 -9.08 17.00 24.37
CA LEU A 391 -9.16 17.96 23.27
C LEU A 391 -7.89 18.81 23.21
N LEU A 392 -7.27 18.89 22.03
CA LEU A 392 -6.06 19.67 21.84
C LEU A 392 -6.38 21.16 21.61
N PRO A 393 -5.69 22.10 22.28
CA PRO A 393 -5.89 23.54 22.07
C PRO A 393 -5.25 24.02 20.75
N PHE A 394 -4.22 23.33 20.26
CA PHE A 394 -3.48 23.63 19.03
C PHE A 394 -3.06 22.31 18.36
N ARG A 395 -2.84 22.30 17.04
CA ARG A 395 -2.29 21.13 16.32
C ARG A 395 -0.77 21.01 16.45
N ASP A 396 -0.05 22.13 16.32
CA ASP A 396 1.38 22.21 16.63
C ASP A 396 1.57 22.37 18.12
N ILE A 397 1.94 21.29 18.80
CA ILE A 397 1.97 21.24 20.25
C ILE A 397 2.89 20.13 20.77
N THR A 398 3.75 20.48 21.72
CA THR A 398 4.46 19.47 22.53
C THR A 398 3.70 19.26 23.84
N ILE A 399 3.30 18.02 24.08
CA ILE A 399 2.44 17.61 25.19
C ILE A 399 3.23 16.66 26.09
N ARG A 400 3.00 16.72 27.40
CA ARG A 400 3.52 15.76 28.37
C ARG A 400 2.39 15.25 29.26
N PHE A 401 2.20 13.94 29.21
CA PHE A 401 1.47 13.19 30.23
C PHE A 401 2.44 12.88 31.35
N ASN A 402 2.12 13.28 32.58
CA ASN A 402 2.88 12.96 33.78
C ASN A 402 2.01 12.11 34.72
N LEU A 403 2.38 10.84 34.84
CA LEU A 403 1.76 9.83 35.70
C LEU A 403 2.45 9.89 37.08
N PRO A 404 1.72 10.05 38.19
CA PRO A 404 2.30 10.44 39.49
C PRO A 404 3.13 9.37 40.22
N ASN A 405 3.25 8.16 39.66
CA ASN A 405 4.04 7.05 40.19
C ASN A 405 4.82 6.35 39.06
N ILE A 406 5.63 5.37 39.43
CA ILE A 406 6.27 4.43 38.50
C ILE A 406 5.27 3.31 38.17
N TYR A 407 4.98 3.11 36.88
CA TYR A 407 4.14 2.01 36.40
C TYR A 407 4.91 1.13 35.42
N THR A 408 4.63 -0.18 35.44
CA THR A 408 5.04 -1.09 34.37
C THR A 408 4.06 -0.95 33.22
N ILE A 409 4.55 -0.50 32.06
CA ILE A 409 3.72 -0.26 30.88
C ILE A 409 4.30 -1.05 29.71
N GLY A 410 3.57 -2.08 29.27
CA GLY A 410 3.99 -2.96 28.19
C GLY A 410 3.99 -2.32 26.79
N GLY A 411 3.17 -1.30 26.57
CA GLY A 411 3.10 -0.56 25.31
C GLY A 411 2.25 0.70 25.41
N VAL A 412 2.28 1.53 24.37
CA VAL A 412 1.48 2.76 24.28
C VAL A 412 0.81 2.81 22.91
N ARG A 413 -0.47 3.15 22.87
CA ARG A 413 -1.19 3.50 21.65
C ARG A 413 -1.45 5.00 21.62
N ILE A 414 -1.18 5.62 20.49
CA ILE A 414 -1.47 7.04 20.25
C ILE A 414 -2.31 7.15 18.99
N GLY A 415 -3.39 7.91 19.06
CA GLY A 415 -4.26 8.21 17.93
C GLY A 415 -4.85 9.60 18.02
N LEU A 416 -5.20 10.17 16.88
CA LEU A 416 -6.00 11.39 16.82
C LEU A 416 -7.36 11.08 16.18
N SER A 417 -8.37 11.74 16.70
CA SER A 417 -9.75 11.70 16.19
C SER A 417 -10.28 13.12 15.99
N ALA A 418 -10.90 13.40 14.85
CA ALA A 418 -11.60 14.65 14.60
C ALA A 418 -12.82 14.41 13.68
N PRO A 419 -13.95 15.09 13.90
CA PRO A 419 -15.14 14.92 13.06
C PRO A 419 -14.90 15.44 11.63
N GLY A 420 -15.50 14.77 10.65
CA GLY A 420 -15.57 15.28 9.27
C GLY A 420 -16.60 16.39 9.15
N GLN A 421 -16.49 17.23 8.13
CA GLN A 421 -17.38 18.35 7.87
C GLN A 421 -17.67 18.48 6.38
N VAL A 422 -18.94 18.63 6.02
CA VAL A 422 -19.36 18.96 4.64
C VAL A 422 -19.71 20.44 4.62
N GLN A 423 -19.04 21.24 3.78
CA GLN A 423 -19.31 22.67 3.66
C GLN A 423 -20.24 22.98 2.48
N SER A 424 -20.07 22.27 1.37
CA SER A 424 -20.90 22.35 0.17
C SER A 424 -20.98 20.97 -0.52
N SER A 425 -21.67 20.88 -1.66
CA SER A 425 -21.61 19.71 -2.55
C SER A 425 -20.24 19.50 -3.20
N THR A 426 -19.42 20.55 -3.25
CA THR A 426 -18.09 20.56 -3.88
C THR A 426 -16.94 20.47 -2.88
N VAL A 427 -17.11 20.89 -1.63
CA VAL A 427 -16.04 20.94 -0.62
C VAL A 427 -16.37 20.05 0.58
N THR A 428 -15.54 19.01 0.77
CA THR A 428 -15.71 18.01 1.83
C THR A 428 -14.43 17.80 2.66
N LEU A 429 -14.56 17.84 3.98
CA LEU A 429 -13.50 17.52 4.93
C LEU A 429 -13.76 16.14 5.52
N GLN A 430 -12.87 15.18 5.27
CA GLN A 430 -12.98 13.85 5.84
C GLN A 430 -12.69 13.86 7.35
N ALA A 431 -13.33 12.92 8.08
CA ALA A 431 -13.04 12.73 9.51
C ALA A 431 -11.61 12.22 9.68
N LEU A 432 -10.89 12.75 10.67
CA LEU A 432 -9.61 12.18 11.10
C LEU A 432 -9.89 11.02 12.06
N ASN A 433 -9.38 9.84 11.78
CA ASN A 433 -9.39 8.71 12.71
C ASN A 433 -8.22 7.77 12.40
N PHE A 434 -7.14 7.92 13.18
CA PHE A 434 -6.04 6.96 13.17
C PHE A 434 -5.63 6.61 14.60
N SER A 435 -4.98 5.47 14.74
CA SER A 435 -4.45 4.98 16.01
C SER A 435 -3.34 3.98 15.74
N GLN A 436 -2.14 4.23 16.27
CA GLN A 436 -1.00 3.32 16.17
C GLN A 436 -0.56 2.86 17.55
N THR A 437 -0.33 1.54 17.67
CA THR A 437 0.22 0.89 18.87
C THR A 437 1.74 0.75 18.75
N PHE A 438 2.46 1.15 19.80
CA PHE A 438 3.91 1.06 19.96
C PHE A 438 4.25 0.12 21.12
N SER A 439 4.97 -0.95 20.82
CA SER A 439 5.50 -1.91 21.78
C SER A 439 6.71 -2.62 21.18
N GLN A 440 7.64 -3.09 22.00
CA GLN A 440 8.80 -3.85 21.56
C GLN A 440 8.97 -5.11 22.41
N SER A 441 9.24 -6.26 21.76
CA SER A 441 9.44 -7.52 22.48
C SER A 441 10.65 -7.43 23.43
N GLY A 442 10.51 -7.99 24.64
CA GLY A 442 11.55 -7.98 25.66
C GLY A 442 11.79 -6.61 26.33
N ARG A 443 10.93 -5.61 26.09
CA ARG A 443 11.07 -4.25 26.63
C ARG A 443 9.73 -3.69 27.13
N MET A 444 9.80 -2.65 27.96
CA MET A 444 8.65 -1.91 28.50
C MET A 444 8.88 -0.39 28.36
N LEU A 445 7.84 0.44 28.48
CA LEU A 445 8.00 1.89 28.37
C LEU A 445 8.98 2.44 29.43
N GLY A 446 9.85 3.37 29.03
CA GLY A 446 10.75 4.07 29.93
C GLY A 446 10.06 5.15 30.77
N GLN A 447 10.78 5.71 31.75
CA GLN A 447 10.26 6.80 32.59
C GLN A 447 10.11 8.13 31.86
N ASP A 448 10.90 8.41 30.83
CA ASP A 448 10.85 9.63 30.04
C ASP A 448 10.80 9.26 28.56
N ALA A 449 9.65 8.76 28.11
CA ALA A 449 9.44 8.36 26.72
C ALA A 449 9.14 9.58 25.84
N ASN A 450 9.64 9.59 24.60
CA ASN A 450 9.41 10.65 23.63
C ASN A 450 8.95 10.08 22.28
N ILE A 451 7.80 10.54 21.79
CA ILE A 451 7.21 10.12 20.51
C ILE A 451 6.87 11.36 19.70
N ALA A 452 7.39 11.43 18.47
CA ALA A 452 7.03 12.50 17.53
C ALA A 452 5.98 12.01 16.53
N LEU A 453 5.04 12.89 16.22
CA LEU A 453 3.90 12.69 15.32
C LEU A 453 3.87 13.86 14.33
N SER A 454 4.07 13.56 13.06
CA SER A 454 3.97 14.52 11.97
C SER A 454 2.64 14.38 11.25
N LEU A 455 1.91 15.49 11.13
CA LEU A 455 0.64 15.59 10.41
C LEU A 455 0.85 16.27 9.06
N THR A 456 0.38 15.63 7.99
CA THR A 456 0.45 16.16 6.62
C THR A 456 -0.95 16.34 6.07
N LYS A 457 -1.21 17.53 5.51
CA LYS A 457 -2.44 17.81 4.76
C LYS A 457 -2.40 17.05 3.43
N VAL A 458 -3.47 16.32 3.13
CA VAL A 458 -3.70 15.72 1.80
C VAL A 458 -4.98 16.33 1.25
N ILE A 459 -4.88 16.86 0.04
CA ILE A 459 -5.97 17.51 -0.67
C ILE A 459 -6.14 16.75 -1.98
N ASN A 460 -7.34 16.21 -2.21
CA ASN A 460 -7.70 15.65 -3.51
C ASN A 460 -8.58 16.65 -4.25
N ASP A 461 -8.23 16.91 -5.50
CA ASP A 461 -8.89 17.81 -6.41
C ASP A 461 -9.39 17.00 -7.61
N THR A 462 -10.70 16.79 -7.69
CA THR A 462 -11.35 15.91 -8.66
C THR A 462 -12.13 16.74 -9.66
N SER A 463 -11.55 16.95 -10.84
CA SER A 463 -12.15 17.79 -11.89
C SER A 463 -13.42 17.18 -12.47
N PRO A 464 -14.38 17.99 -12.95
CA PRO A 464 -15.64 17.49 -13.44
C PRO A 464 -15.57 16.92 -14.87
N LEU A 465 -16.54 16.04 -15.16
CA LEU A 465 -16.79 15.47 -16.49
C LEU A 465 -17.26 16.52 -17.50
N VAL A 466 -18.06 17.50 -17.04
CA VAL A 466 -18.50 18.67 -17.81
C VAL A 466 -17.49 19.79 -17.60
N THR A 467 -17.26 20.61 -18.62
CA THR A 467 -16.30 21.73 -18.58
C THR A 467 -16.69 22.89 -17.69
N ASP A 468 -17.98 22.98 -17.35
CA ASP A 468 -18.62 24.17 -16.79
C ASP A 468 -19.10 23.96 -15.34
N ASP A 469 -18.95 22.74 -14.82
CA ASP A 469 -19.17 22.42 -13.40
C ASP A 469 -17.93 22.84 -12.57
N ASP A 470 -18.10 22.99 -11.25
CA ASP A 470 -17.01 23.25 -10.31
C ASP A 470 -16.21 21.97 -9.97
N ASP A 471 -14.91 22.12 -9.68
CA ASP A 471 -14.07 21.04 -9.18
C ASP A 471 -14.52 20.52 -7.80
N ILE A 472 -14.43 19.20 -7.60
CA ILE A 472 -14.80 18.53 -6.35
C ILE A 472 -13.54 18.37 -5.49
N LEU A 473 -13.54 19.07 -4.37
CA LEU A 473 -12.44 19.25 -3.47
C LEU A 473 -12.65 18.46 -2.16
N SER A 474 -11.68 17.64 -1.80
CA SER A 474 -11.68 16.92 -0.53
C SER A 474 -10.37 17.06 0.25
N GLY A 475 -10.48 17.28 1.56
CA GLY A 475 -9.34 17.37 2.48
C GLY A 475 -9.33 16.24 3.49
N LEU A 476 -8.14 15.70 3.79
CA LEU A 476 -7.92 14.78 4.90
C LEU A 476 -6.53 14.98 5.53
N TRP A 477 -6.38 14.57 6.78
CA TRP A 477 -5.09 14.53 7.47
C TRP A 477 -4.50 13.12 7.43
N ILE A 478 -3.25 12.99 7.00
CA ILE A 478 -2.45 11.78 7.23
C ILE A 478 -1.46 12.01 8.36
N SER A 479 -1.15 10.93 9.08
CA SER A 479 -0.24 10.91 10.21
C SER A 479 0.96 10.01 9.95
N SER A 480 2.14 10.43 10.37
CA SER A 480 3.35 9.62 10.41
C SER A 480 4.01 9.76 11.79
N PHE A 481 4.59 8.67 12.30
CA PHE A 481 5.22 8.66 13.62
C PHE A 481 6.72 8.40 13.51
N ILE A 482 7.48 9.09 14.36
CA ILE A 482 8.91 8.90 14.55
C ILE A 482 9.11 8.53 16.02
N VAL A 483 9.54 7.29 16.26
CA VAL A 483 9.71 6.72 17.61
C VAL A 483 11.12 6.14 17.73
N ASN A 484 11.91 6.70 18.67
CA ASN A 484 13.15 6.06 19.07
C ASN A 484 12.85 4.96 20.10
N TYR A 485 12.70 3.73 19.62
CA TYR A 485 12.44 2.56 20.46
C TYR A 485 13.55 2.28 21.48
N TYR A 486 14.80 2.71 21.22
CA TYR A 486 15.91 2.47 22.15
C TYR A 486 15.89 3.41 23.35
N GLU A 487 15.47 4.66 23.17
CA GLU A 487 15.33 5.65 24.24
C GLU A 487 13.99 5.53 24.98
N SER A 488 12.90 5.28 24.26
CA SER A 488 11.55 5.28 24.84
C SER A 488 11.14 3.95 25.51
N PHE A 489 11.87 2.86 25.27
CA PHE A 489 11.57 1.56 25.89
C PHE A 489 12.82 0.97 26.57
N PHE A 490 12.68 0.59 27.84
CA PHE A 490 13.73 -0.02 28.65
C PHE A 490 13.77 -1.54 28.48
N ALA A 491 14.97 -2.08 28.28
CA ALA A 491 15.32 -3.45 28.62
C ALA A 491 15.72 -3.56 30.11
N ASP A 492 16.00 -4.78 30.59
CA ASP A 492 16.42 -5.01 31.99
C ASP A 492 17.69 -4.22 32.38
N SER A 493 18.67 -4.14 31.48
CA SER A 493 19.89 -3.32 31.65
C SER A 493 19.58 -1.84 31.84
N ASP A 494 18.56 -1.35 31.15
CA ASP A 494 18.20 0.07 31.12
C ASP A 494 17.40 0.39 32.39
N TYR A 495 16.47 -0.50 32.75
CA TYR A 495 15.76 -0.46 34.03
C TYR A 495 16.72 -0.51 35.22
N LEU A 496 17.82 -1.30 35.15
CA LEU A 496 18.86 -1.38 36.19
C LEU A 496 19.67 -0.09 36.37
N ASN A 497 19.90 0.65 35.29
CA ASN A 497 20.64 1.91 35.31
C ASN A 497 19.74 3.16 35.39
N ALA A 498 18.41 2.97 35.31
CA ALA A 498 17.42 4.03 35.35
C ALA A 498 17.60 4.92 36.59
N PRO A 499 17.52 6.25 36.43
CA PRO A 499 17.64 7.17 37.55
C PRO A 499 16.51 6.95 38.56
N ALA A 500 16.69 7.49 39.76
CA ALA A 500 15.57 7.63 40.70
C ALA A 500 14.58 8.68 40.15
N GLY A 501 13.41 8.22 39.71
CA GLY A 501 12.31 9.09 39.26
C GLY A 501 11.01 8.67 39.92
N THR A 502 10.25 9.63 40.44
CA THR A 502 8.98 9.38 41.15
C THR A 502 7.77 9.27 40.22
N SER A 503 7.91 9.63 38.95
CA SER A 503 6.81 9.65 37.96
C SER A 503 7.19 8.92 36.67
N THR A 504 6.20 8.72 35.80
CA THR A 504 6.39 8.30 34.42
C THR A 504 5.87 9.39 33.48
N ASN A 505 6.75 9.94 32.66
CA ASN A 505 6.46 10.98 31.68
C ASN A 505 6.42 10.40 30.27
N LEU A 506 5.32 10.66 29.55
CA LEU A 506 5.24 10.46 28.10
C LEU A 506 5.15 11.83 27.44
N THR A 507 6.19 12.21 26.70
CA THR A 507 6.20 13.41 25.86
C THR A 507 5.78 13.03 24.44
N ILE A 508 4.80 13.76 23.90
CA ILE A 508 4.31 13.62 22.52
C ILE A 508 4.52 14.96 21.82
N ILE A 509 5.32 14.97 20.76
CA ILE A 509 5.55 16.14 19.91
C ILE A 509 4.62 15.99 18.71
N ILE A 510 3.63 16.87 18.57
CA ILE A 510 2.75 16.93 17.40
C ILE A 510 3.16 18.14 16.57
N SER A 511 3.47 17.92 15.29
CA SER A 511 3.91 18.96 14.36
C SER A 511 3.29 18.78 12.97
N GLU A 512 2.93 19.88 12.33
CA GLU A 512 2.50 19.93 10.94
C GLU A 512 3.71 19.94 9.99
N THR A 513 3.61 19.25 8.85
CA THR A 513 4.62 19.35 7.79
C THR A 513 4.52 20.67 7.03
N SER A 514 5.65 21.26 6.63
CA SER A 514 5.74 22.50 5.83
C SER A 514 5.25 22.37 4.37
N TYR A 515 4.67 21.24 4.03
CA TYR A 515 4.14 20.88 2.73
C TYR A 515 2.80 20.15 2.88
N TYR A 516 2.02 20.17 1.81
CA TYR A 516 0.83 19.35 1.62
C TYR A 516 0.99 18.46 0.38
N ILE A 517 0.22 17.39 0.32
CA ILE A 517 0.10 16.54 -0.87
C ILE A 517 -1.14 17.03 -1.63
N LEU A 518 -0.95 17.42 -2.89
CA LEU A 518 -2.03 17.67 -3.83
C LEU A 518 -2.17 16.45 -4.75
N ASN A 519 -3.34 15.83 -4.73
CA ASN A 519 -3.71 14.74 -5.61
C ASN A 519 -4.75 15.28 -6.59
N GLU A 520 -4.39 15.40 -7.86
CA GLU A 520 -5.31 15.85 -8.91
C GLU A 520 -5.85 14.62 -9.66
N GLN A 521 -7.17 14.56 -9.82
CA GLN A 521 -7.86 13.59 -10.67
C GLN A 521 -8.60 14.33 -11.77
N SER A 522 -8.30 13.98 -13.02
CA SER A 522 -8.96 14.53 -14.20
C SER A 522 -9.49 13.40 -15.09
N PRO A 523 -10.58 13.62 -15.86
CA PRO A 523 -11.06 12.63 -16.81
C PRO A 523 -10.12 12.54 -18.03
N ILE A 524 -9.71 11.32 -18.39
CA ILE A 524 -8.86 11.07 -19.59
C ILE A 524 -9.56 11.54 -20.87
N ALA A 525 -10.87 11.26 -20.98
CA ALA A 525 -11.72 11.72 -22.07
C ALA A 525 -13.04 12.28 -21.55
N ARG A 526 -13.31 13.54 -21.89
CA ARG A 526 -14.65 14.15 -21.77
C ARG A 526 -15.55 13.70 -22.93
N LEU A 527 -16.86 13.87 -22.78
CA LEU A 527 -17.87 13.40 -23.76
C LEU A 527 -17.56 13.81 -25.23
N PRO A 528 -17.18 15.06 -25.56
CA PRO A 528 -16.90 15.45 -26.95
C PRO A 528 -15.71 14.69 -27.56
N ILE A 529 -14.63 14.52 -26.79
CA ILE A 529 -13.43 13.78 -27.16
C ILE A 529 -13.82 12.32 -27.44
N MET A 530 -14.55 11.70 -26.50
CA MET A 530 -14.95 10.31 -26.61
C MET A 530 -15.85 10.03 -27.83
N ILE A 531 -16.76 10.96 -28.18
CA ILE A 531 -17.57 10.89 -29.40
C ILE A 531 -16.68 11.02 -30.64
N TYR A 532 -15.77 12.01 -30.68
CA TYR A 532 -14.87 12.24 -31.81
C TYR A 532 -14.00 11.02 -32.11
N HIS A 533 -13.35 10.45 -31.09
CA HIS A 533 -12.50 9.26 -31.26
C HIS A 533 -13.31 7.99 -31.59
N SER A 534 -14.53 7.84 -31.05
CA SER A 534 -15.43 6.74 -31.47
C SER A 534 -15.83 6.84 -32.95
N PHE A 535 -16.03 8.06 -33.46
CA PHE A 535 -16.33 8.32 -34.87
C PHE A 535 -15.08 8.12 -35.77
N LEU A 536 -13.91 8.58 -35.33
CA LEU A 536 -12.64 8.36 -36.02
C LEU A 536 -12.30 6.87 -36.11
N PHE A 537 -12.52 6.12 -35.03
CA PHE A 537 -12.40 4.67 -35.02
C PHE A 537 -13.38 4.01 -35.99
N THR A 538 -14.66 4.40 -35.95
CA THR A 538 -15.70 3.86 -36.83
C THR A 538 -15.36 4.06 -38.31
N THR A 539 -14.93 5.27 -38.69
CA THR A 539 -14.52 5.58 -40.08
C THR A 539 -13.25 4.84 -40.50
N THR A 540 -12.27 4.70 -39.60
CA THR A 540 -11.04 3.91 -39.85
C THR A 540 -11.34 2.41 -39.97
N ALA A 541 -12.26 1.87 -39.17
CA ALA A 541 -12.72 0.49 -39.28
C ALA A 541 -13.41 0.24 -40.63
N VAL A 542 -14.41 1.05 -41.01
CA VAL A 542 -15.06 0.94 -42.33
C VAL A 542 -14.03 1.08 -43.47
N GLY A 543 -13.12 2.05 -43.38
CA GLY A 543 -12.04 2.26 -44.36
C GLY A 543 -11.10 1.06 -44.52
N SER A 544 -10.64 0.47 -43.41
CA SER A 544 -9.74 -0.70 -43.45
C SER A 544 -10.41 -1.95 -44.04
N PHE A 545 -11.66 -2.23 -43.70
CA PHE A 545 -12.43 -3.33 -44.31
C PHE A 545 -12.71 -3.07 -45.80
N THR A 546 -12.96 -1.81 -46.19
CA THR A 546 -13.11 -1.41 -47.60
C THR A 546 -11.80 -1.62 -48.37
N PHE A 547 -10.65 -1.26 -47.78
CA PHE A 547 -9.33 -1.49 -48.37
C PHE A 547 -9.00 -2.98 -48.54
N VAL A 548 -9.28 -3.80 -47.51
CA VAL A 548 -9.16 -5.27 -47.59
C VAL A 548 -10.06 -5.84 -48.69
N PHE A 549 -11.28 -5.33 -48.84
CA PHE A 549 -12.20 -5.74 -49.90
C PHE A 549 -11.70 -5.35 -51.30
N VAL A 550 -11.11 -4.16 -51.45
CA VAL A 550 -10.45 -3.72 -52.70
C VAL A 550 -9.25 -4.61 -53.05
N ILE A 551 -8.39 -4.95 -52.07
CA ILE A 551 -7.29 -5.91 -52.26
C ILE A 551 -7.85 -7.28 -52.66
N PHE A 552 -8.93 -7.75 -52.03
CA PHE A 552 -9.55 -9.02 -52.39
C PHE A 552 -10.08 -9.01 -53.83
N LYS A 553 -10.77 -7.94 -54.26
CA LYS A 553 -11.30 -7.75 -55.61
C LYS A 553 -10.20 -7.67 -56.67
N LEU A 554 -9.13 -6.91 -56.41
CA LEU A 554 -8.07 -6.60 -57.38
C LEU A 554 -6.92 -7.61 -57.43
N VAL A 555 -6.60 -8.29 -56.32
CA VAL A 555 -5.43 -9.18 -56.21
C VAL A 555 -5.86 -10.62 -55.98
N VAL A 556 -6.65 -10.89 -54.94
CA VAL A 556 -6.95 -12.27 -54.51
C VAL A 556 -7.87 -12.97 -55.51
N LEU A 557 -8.95 -12.33 -55.93
CA LEU A 557 -9.92 -12.88 -56.88
C LEU A 557 -9.29 -13.27 -58.23
N PRO A 558 -8.49 -12.43 -58.93
CA PRO A 558 -7.83 -12.84 -60.16
C PRO A 558 -6.78 -13.94 -59.95
N VAL A 559 -6.05 -13.95 -58.82
CA VAL A 559 -5.11 -15.04 -58.48
C VAL A 559 -5.86 -16.38 -58.29
N ILE A 560 -6.99 -16.38 -57.57
CA ILE A 560 -7.85 -17.57 -57.42
C ILE A 560 -8.37 -18.04 -58.79
N LEU A 561 -8.82 -17.13 -59.65
CA LEU A 561 -9.29 -17.48 -61.00
C LEU A 561 -8.17 -18.05 -61.88
N LEU A 562 -6.94 -17.55 -61.76
CA LEU A 562 -5.75 -18.11 -62.43
C LEU A 562 -5.39 -19.51 -61.90
N LEU A 563 -5.46 -19.73 -60.59
CA LEU A 563 -5.23 -21.04 -59.97
C LEU A 563 -6.29 -22.06 -60.40
N ILE A 564 -7.58 -21.67 -60.42
CA ILE A 564 -8.68 -22.51 -60.91
C ILE A 564 -8.50 -22.84 -62.40
N ARG A 565 -8.07 -21.89 -63.24
CA ARG A 565 -7.72 -22.16 -64.66
C ARG A 565 -6.58 -23.18 -64.77
N LYS A 566 -5.50 -23.03 -64.00
CA LYS A 566 -4.39 -24.00 -63.96
C LYS A 566 -4.83 -25.38 -63.47
N TRP A 567 -5.70 -25.45 -62.47
CA TRP A 567 -6.27 -26.71 -61.96
C TRP A 567 -7.16 -27.41 -62.99
N LYS A 568 -8.05 -26.67 -63.67
CA LYS A 568 -8.89 -27.22 -64.75
C LYS A 568 -8.05 -27.75 -65.93
N LEU A 569 -6.97 -27.05 -66.30
CA LEU A 569 -6.03 -27.53 -67.31
C LEU A 569 -5.28 -28.80 -66.87
N LYS A 570 -4.97 -28.94 -65.58
CA LYS A 570 -4.28 -30.13 -65.04
C LYS A 570 -5.20 -31.35 -64.94
N PHE A 571 -6.45 -31.18 -64.52
CA PHE A 571 -7.43 -32.28 -64.42
C PHE A 571 -8.08 -32.66 -65.77
N GLY A 572 -8.29 -31.70 -66.67
CA GLY A 572 -8.81 -31.97 -68.02
C GLY A 572 -7.92 -32.95 -68.82
N LYS A 573 -6.61 -32.97 -68.53
CA LYS A 573 -5.65 -33.87 -69.18
C LYS A 573 -5.76 -35.33 -68.73
N ASN A 574 -6.27 -35.61 -67.52
CA ASN A 574 -6.44 -36.98 -67.04
C ASN A 574 -7.71 -37.66 -67.57
N ASN A 575 -8.80 -36.92 -67.79
CA ASN A 575 -10.05 -37.52 -68.30
C ASN A 575 -9.99 -37.88 -69.80
N GLN A 576 -9.08 -37.30 -70.59
CA GLN A 576 -8.90 -37.71 -71.99
C GLN A 576 -8.19 -39.05 -72.15
N ILE A 577 -7.38 -39.49 -71.17
CA ILE A 577 -6.61 -40.74 -71.27
C ILE A 577 -7.54 -41.97 -71.13
N SER A 578 -8.64 -41.86 -70.39
CA SER A 578 -9.56 -42.99 -70.14
C SER A 578 -10.69 -43.14 -71.17
N SER A 579 -10.79 -42.25 -72.17
CA SER A 579 -11.90 -42.22 -73.15
C SER A 579 -11.54 -42.73 -74.55
N ASN A 580 -10.27 -42.98 -74.85
CA ASN A 580 -9.80 -43.24 -76.22
C ASN A 580 -9.77 -44.71 -76.67
N ASN A 581 -10.24 -45.65 -75.83
CA ASN A 581 -10.18 -47.10 -76.14
C ASN A 581 -11.49 -47.72 -76.67
N ASN A 582 -12.57 -46.95 -76.87
CA ASN A 582 -13.82 -47.49 -77.41
C ASN A 582 -14.49 -46.53 -78.40
N SER A 583 -14.57 -46.96 -79.67
CA SER A 583 -15.61 -46.69 -80.69
C SER A 583 -15.06 -46.28 -82.07
N SER A 584 -14.59 -47.27 -82.82
CA SER A 584 -14.56 -47.21 -84.28
C SER A 584 -15.70 -48.06 -84.84
N ASN A 585 -16.79 -47.46 -85.34
CA ASN A 585 -17.56 -47.96 -86.50
C ASN A 585 -18.78 -47.09 -86.85
N GLN A 586 -18.92 -46.82 -88.16
CA GLN A 586 -20.17 -46.55 -88.92
C GLN A 586 -21.03 -45.30 -88.57
N SER A 587 -21.76 -44.66 -89.50
CA SER A 587 -21.67 -44.52 -90.97
C SER A 587 -22.77 -43.56 -91.49
N LYS A 588 -22.57 -42.94 -92.67
CA LYS A 588 -23.60 -42.38 -93.60
C LYS A 588 -24.37 -41.10 -93.17
N LEU A 589 -24.35 -40.03 -94.00
CA LEU A 589 -25.39 -39.55 -94.94
C LEU A 589 -26.67 -39.03 -94.22
N THR A 590 -27.30 -37.88 -94.48
CA THR A 590 -27.33 -36.84 -95.57
C THR A 590 -27.69 -35.46 -94.93
N ASN A 591 -27.15 -34.29 -95.32
CA ASN A 591 -27.39 -33.43 -96.52
C ASN A 591 -28.73 -32.61 -96.54
N ASN A 592 -28.60 -31.32 -96.92
CA ASN A 592 -29.63 -30.36 -97.42
C ASN A 592 -30.62 -29.75 -96.40
N ASP A 593 -31.07 -28.47 -96.48
CA ASP A 593 -30.84 -27.33 -97.42
C ASP A 593 -30.90 -25.98 -96.63
N LEU A 594 -30.09 -24.93 -96.91
CA LEU A 594 -30.30 -23.79 -97.86
C LEU A 594 -31.58 -22.95 -97.53
N LYS A 595 -31.63 -21.60 -97.56
CA LYS A 595 -30.94 -20.54 -98.35
C LYS A 595 -31.29 -19.14 -97.75
N ILE A 596 -30.44 -18.11 -97.72
CA ILE A 596 -30.37 -16.91 -98.64
C ILE A 596 -29.39 -15.93 -97.91
N SER A 597 -28.22 -15.54 -98.45
CA SER A 597 -27.93 -14.42 -99.40
C SER A 597 -27.96 -13.00 -98.77
N SER A 598 -27.11 -12.00 -99.07
CA SER A 598 -25.71 -11.94 -99.60
C SER A 598 -25.29 -10.47 -99.88
N SER A 599 -24.21 -9.95 -99.28
CA SER A 599 -23.30 -8.87 -99.78
C SER A 599 -22.34 -8.45 -98.64
N ASN A 600 -20.99 -8.46 -98.73
CA ASN A 600 -20.04 -7.82 -99.66
C ASN A 600 -20.09 -6.27 -99.60
N LEU A 601 -18.98 -5.50 -99.47
CA LEU A 601 -17.53 -5.80 -99.53
C LEU A 601 -16.68 -4.62 -98.96
N ASN A 602 -15.53 -4.89 -98.30
CA ASN A 602 -14.27 -4.08 -98.13
C ASN A 602 -14.32 -2.56 -97.73
N LEU A 603 -13.27 -1.86 -97.26
CA LEU A 603 -11.82 -2.07 -96.97
C LEU A 603 -11.53 -1.63 -95.50
N GLN A 604 -10.58 -2.21 -94.75
CA GLN A 604 -9.13 -1.84 -94.66
C GLN A 604 -8.93 -0.34 -94.28
N GLU A 605 -8.23 0.07 -93.21
CA GLU A 605 -6.91 -0.33 -92.67
C GLU A 605 -6.84 -0.12 -91.11
N TYR A 606 -5.78 -0.35 -90.31
CA TYR A 606 -4.35 -0.69 -90.53
C TYR A 606 -3.74 -1.55 -89.37
N ASP A 607 -2.42 -1.46 -89.18
CA ASP A 607 -1.48 -2.31 -88.41
C ASP A 607 -1.26 -2.04 -86.90
N GLN A 608 -0.78 -3.08 -86.18
CA GLN A 608 0.63 -3.14 -85.69
C GLN A 608 1.03 -4.54 -85.16
N HIS A 609 2.15 -5.10 -85.65
CA HIS A 609 2.82 -6.26 -85.05
C HIS A 609 4.29 -6.43 -85.51
N LYS A 610 5.20 -6.71 -84.55
CA LYS A 610 6.62 -7.18 -84.61
C LYS A 610 7.59 -6.22 -83.91
N HIS A 611 8.69 -6.64 -83.28
CA HIS A 611 9.12 -7.90 -82.60
C HIS A 611 10.46 -7.54 -81.91
N ASN A 612 10.83 -8.19 -80.79
CA ASN A 612 12.19 -8.65 -80.38
C ASN A 612 13.46 -7.78 -80.67
N ASP A 613 14.48 -7.64 -79.79
CA ASP A 613 15.08 -8.58 -78.81
C ASP A 613 15.77 -7.86 -77.61
N SER A 614 16.35 -8.65 -76.69
CA SER A 614 17.31 -8.30 -75.62
C SER A 614 18.72 -7.91 -76.18
N ILE A 615 19.76 -7.43 -75.47
CA ILE A 615 20.43 -7.77 -74.19
C ILE A 615 21.35 -6.60 -73.75
N THR A 616 21.56 -6.35 -72.44
CA THR A 616 22.85 -6.11 -71.69
C THR A 616 22.52 -5.54 -70.29
N ASN A 617 22.84 -6.18 -69.16
CA ASN A 617 24.13 -6.47 -68.49
C ASN A 617 24.73 -5.32 -67.65
N ASP A 618 25.41 -5.76 -66.58
CA ASP A 618 26.24 -5.02 -65.61
C ASP A 618 25.49 -4.30 -64.47
N SER A 619 25.89 -4.33 -63.19
CA SER A 619 26.62 -5.24 -62.30
C SER A 619 26.98 -4.40 -61.06
N ILE A 620 26.57 -4.79 -59.85
CA ILE A 620 27.13 -4.25 -58.60
C ILE A 620 27.39 -5.43 -57.65
N LEU A 621 28.57 -5.46 -57.03
CA LEU A 621 29.11 -6.62 -56.33
C LEU A 621 29.78 -6.21 -55.00
N ILE A 622 29.31 -6.82 -53.89
CA ILE A 622 30.05 -7.26 -52.68
C ILE A 622 30.99 -6.30 -51.91
N GLN A 623 30.68 -6.12 -50.60
CA GLN A 623 31.50 -6.53 -49.42
C GLN A 623 30.60 -6.33 -48.17
N GLU A 624 30.22 -7.30 -47.32
CA GLU A 624 30.85 -8.41 -46.57
C GLU A 624 31.60 -8.07 -45.26
N GLN A 625 31.00 -8.55 -44.14
CA GLN A 625 31.59 -9.01 -42.87
C GLN A 625 32.29 -7.98 -41.95
N SER A 626 32.38 -8.13 -40.62
CA SER A 626 32.16 -9.30 -39.73
C SER A 626 31.64 -8.99 -38.31
N PHE A 627 31.04 -10.01 -37.70
CA PHE A 627 30.74 -10.27 -36.28
C PHE A 627 31.68 -9.70 -35.19
N ALA A 628 31.11 -9.42 -34.00
CA ALA A 628 31.46 -10.12 -32.73
C ALA A 628 30.39 -9.90 -31.62
N SER A 629 30.26 -10.87 -30.71
CA SER A 629 29.35 -10.89 -29.56
C SER A 629 29.95 -10.32 -28.28
N ASN A 630 29.10 -9.92 -27.32
CA ASN A 630 29.20 -10.43 -25.94
C ASN A 630 27.89 -10.24 -25.15
N GLN A 631 27.57 -11.23 -24.33
CA GLN A 631 26.61 -11.14 -23.21
C GLN A 631 27.43 -11.01 -21.92
N ASP A 632 26.92 -10.25 -20.95
CA ASP A 632 27.05 -10.44 -19.48
C ASP A 632 26.14 -9.34 -18.84
N ILE A 633 25.10 -9.65 -18.06
CA ILE A 633 25.03 -10.13 -16.66
C ILE A 633 25.16 -8.97 -15.63
N ASN A 634 24.37 -9.07 -14.55
CA ASN A 634 24.03 -8.09 -13.48
C ASN A 634 23.01 -7.01 -13.91
N ARG A 635 21.87 -6.77 -13.24
CA ARG A 635 21.24 -7.39 -12.05
C ARG A 635 22.11 -7.47 -10.79
N ASP A 636 22.27 -6.33 -10.12
CA ASP A 636 22.01 -6.14 -8.69
C ASP A 636 22.34 -4.69 -8.30
N GLU A 637 21.38 -3.96 -7.75
CA GLU A 637 21.53 -3.03 -6.61
C GLU A 637 20.19 -2.34 -6.29
N TYR A 638 19.47 -2.95 -5.36
CA TYR A 638 18.49 -2.27 -4.50
C TYR A 638 19.22 -1.89 -3.21
N ASN A 639 18.80 -0.80 -2.55
CA ASN A 639 19.33 -0.22 -1.30
C ASN A 639 20.48 0.79 -1.41
N SER A 640 20.16 2.09 -1.41
CA SER A 640 20.63 2.97 -0.34
C SER A 640 19.77 4.25 -0.19
N GLN A 641 19.34 4.48 1.05
CA GLN A 641 19.17 5.77 1.74
C GLN A 641 18.73 7.01 0.93
N LEU A 642 17.44 7.37 1.07
CA LEU A 642 17.00 8.60 1.75
C LEU A 642 15.49 8.54 2.08
#